data_AF-A0A928CRK5-F1
#
_entry.id   AF-A0A928CRK5-F1
#
_cell.length_a   1.000
_cell.length_b   1.000
_cell.length_c   1.000
_cell.angle_alpha   90.00
_cell.angle_beta   90.00
_cell.angle_gamma   90.00
#
_symmetry.space_group_name_H-M   'P 1'
#
loop_
_entity.id
_entity.type
_entity.pdbx_description
1 polymer ?
#
loop_
_entity_poly.entity_id
_entity_poly.type
_entity_poly.pdbx_seq_one_letter_code
_entity_poly.pdbx_strand_id
1 'polypeptide(L)'
;MGWLDWVIVVIPLLIVLTIGLKSQQYVKSVADFLAAGRVAGRYVICVAGGEAGMGLISLVAIWEKYYMVGFAINFWSTIAAPLGLIMGLTGYCTYRFRETRAMTMGQFFEMRYSRSFRIFAAVLQSLSGVINYAIFPAVGARCLMYFLDLPVHFYIGGWKFSTFGLLMLIFLSVAVWIVTMGGQITIMVTDCVQGLISYPFYAVIVAYIIYRFSWDGEIIPALMNRPPGKSMLNPYDVSKLSTFNLFYVFVGVFSSVFNRMAWSGSQGYNAAAKNAHEQKMGALLGTWRSGFSYTMYTLLAVAAFTYMTHLDFRKDANRVHQQLTQKTSEEIMAEKRFDTIRPDVMTLVKTGEVTPKMKMILRKSGKFDMNKPLEPSQYRDAAQAAVATVDRGKAGTLRTIYHQMLVPVAIREMLPMGITGVLCAIMIFLMISTDTTYMHSWGSIIVQDIILPFRKTPFTPKQQLNLLRCIIAGVAVFAFLFSFFFAQMDYILMFFAITGAIWLGGAGPTIVLGLYWKRGTTAGAFAALGSGSFLAVAGIICQQTWAKYLYPALEKYDLVSSFSWFFESASKPFNPYIVWKVTPDRFPVNSQEIYFIAMLIAVSMYVIVSLITCRQPFNLERMLHRGIYADSETKPRIPWTFRSAFSKIIGIDQNYSKGDKVLAWSVFLWSFGYGFCLCFLGIIIWNAIYPWPAHWWAIKFHITALFIPCIVAVISTVWFSIGGTVDLHRLFKSLASKHDDFSDDGRVHHHQDDQEKPAAK
;
A
#
# COMPACT_ATOMS: atom_id res chain seq x y z
N MET A 1 -25.98 6.97 10.55
CA MET A 1 -25.74 8.23 9.83
C MET A 1 -27.02 9.04 9.85
N GLY A 2 -26.92 10.35 10.09
CA GLY A 2 -28.03 11.27 9.93
C GLY A 2 -28.20 11.75 8.49
N TRP A 3 -29.25 12.54 8.23
CA TRP A 3 -29.52 13.11 6.90
C TRP A 3 -28.39 14.02 6.41
N LEU A 4 -27.79 14.82 7.31
CA LEU A 4 -26.68 15.72 6.98
C LEU A 4 -25.44 14.94 6.49
N ASP A 5 -25.17 13.78 7.10
CA ASP A 5 -24.06 12.95 6.69
C ASP A 5 -24.22 12.49 5.23
N TRP A 6 -25.43 12.10 4.83
CA TRP A 6 -25.73 11.67 3.47
C TRP A 6 -25.61 12.81 2.47
N VAL A 7 -26.00 14.03 2.83
CA VAL A 7 -25.81 15.22 1.99
C VAL A 7 -24.32 15.46 1.73
N ILE A 8 -23.48 15.35 2.77
CA ILE A 8 -22.02 15.51 2.68
C ILE A 8 -21.37 14.39 1.85
N VAL A 9 -21.96 13.20 1.80
CA VAL A 9 -21.47 12.10 0.95
C VAL A 9 -21.91 12.28 -0.50
N VAL A 10 -23.20 12.53 -0.73
CA VAL A 10 -23.80 12.49 -2.07
C VAL A 10 -23.36 13.69 -2.92
N ILE A 11 -23.34 14.91 -2.38
CA ILE A 11 -23.00 16.11 -3.16
C ILE A 11 -21.58 16.01 -3.76
N PRO A 12 -20.52 15.73 -2.97
CA PRO A 12 -19.18 15.58 -3.51
C PRO A 12 -19.05 14.44 -4.52
N LEU A 13 -19.72 13.31 -4.29
CA LEU A 13 -19.74 12.21 -5.26
C LEU A 13 -20.37 12.63 -6.60
N LEU A 14 -21.49 13.37 -6.57
CA LEU A 14 -22.11 13.90 -7.78
C LEU A 14 -21.19 14.88 -8.53
N ILE A 15 -20.42 15.71 -7.82
CA ILE A 15 -19.43 16.62 -8.43
C ILE A 15 -18.37 15.80 -9.16
N VAL A 16 -17.78 14.80 -8.49
CA VAL A 16 -16.75 13.93 -9.07
C VAL A 16 -17.28 13.19 -10.29
N LEU A 17 -18.47 12.59 -10.20
CA LEU A 17 -19.10 11.87 -11.30
C LEU A 17 -19.40 12.79 -12.49
N THR A 18 -19.91 14.00 -12.23
CA THR A 18 -20.25 14.96 -13.30
C THR A 18 -18.99 15.45 -14.03
N ILE A 19 -17.92 15.76 -13.30
CA ILE A 19 -16.66 16.19 -13.90
C ILE A 19 -16.01 15.02 -14.67
N GLY A 20 -16.05 13.81 -14.10
CA GLY A 20 -15.56 12.59 -14.76
C GLY A 20 -16.33 12.26 -16.04
N LEU A 21 -17.65 12.49 -16.08
CA LEU A 21 -18.45 12.38 -17.30
C LEU A 21 -18.04 13.40 -18.37
N LYS A 22 -17.79 14.65 -17.96
CA LYS A 22 -17.37 15.71 -18.87
C LYS A 22 -15.94 15.51 -19.40
N SER A 23 -15.04 14.84 -18.67
CA SER A 23 -13.67 14.63 -19.12
C SER A 23 -13.53 13.61 -20.25
N GLN A 24 -14.54 12.78 -20.48
CA GLN A 24 -14.52 11.70 -21.47
C GLN A 24 -14.38 12.20 -22.90
N GLN A 25 -14.92 13.39 -23.19
CA GLN A 25 -14.86 14.00 -24.52
C GLN A 25 -13.42 14.28 -25.01
N TYR A 26 -12.44 14.28 -24.10
CA TYR A 26 -11.03 14.50 -24.41
C TYR A 26 -10.26 13.20 -24.73
N VAL A 27 -10.91 12.03 -24.67
CA VAL A 27 -10.27 10.74 -24.97
C VAL A 27 -10.44 10.41 -26.43
N LYS A 28 -9.42 10.70 -27.25
CA LYS A 28 -9.48 10.51 -28.69
C LYS A 28 -8.47 9.48 -29.21
N SER A 29 -7.34 9.29 -28.54
CA SER A 29 -6.31 8.32 -28.92
C SER A 29 -5.98 7.30 -27.82
N VAL A 30 -5.14 6.31 -28.16
CA VAL A 30 -4.63 5.33 -27.19
C VAL A 30 -3.73 6.00 -26.15
N ALA A 31 -2.93 7.00 -26.55
CA ALA A 31 -2.11 7.79 -25.63
C ALA A 31 -2.96 8.58 -24.61
N ASP A 32 -4.14 9.06 -24.99
CA ASP A 32 -5.09 9.68 -24.05
C ASP A 32 -5.59 8.67 -23.01
N PHE A 33 -5.96 7.49 -23.50
CA PHE A 33 -6.46 6.43 -22.64
C PHE A 33 -5.40 5.91 -21.67
N LEU A 34 -4.13 5.82 -22.07
CA LEU A 34 -3.05 5.22 -21.27
C LEU A 34 -2.29 6.23 -20.40
N ALA A 35 -2.03 7.43 -20.91
CA ALA A 35 -1.11 8.39 -20.33
C ALA A 35 -1.66 9.82 -20.32
N ALA A 36 -2.98 9.99 -20.43
CA ALA A 36 -3.65 11.29 -20.41
C ALA A 36 -3.04 12.33 -21.39
N GLY A 37 -2.60 11.85 -22.56
CA GLY A 37 -2.01 12.70 -23.60
C GLY A 37 -0.67 13.34 -23.23
N ARG A 38 -0.05 12.96 -22.10
CA ARG A 38 1.21 13.52 -21.57
C ARG A 38 1.17 15.04 -21.43
N VAL A 39 0.08 15.59 -20.89
CA VAL A 39 -0.11 17.05 -20.71
C VAL A 39 -0.27 17.49 -19.26
N ALA A 40 -0.20 16.56 -18.29
CA ALA A 40 -0.48 16.88 -16.89
C ALA A 40 0.60 17.78 -16.27
N GLY A 41 0.17 18.77 -15.51
CA GLY A 41 1.02 19.63 -14.69
C GLY A 41 1.33 19.02 -13.32
N ARG A 42 2.34 19.57 -12.64
CA ARG A 42 2.83 19.07 -11.35
C ARG A 42 1.78 18.95 -10.24
N TYR A 43 0.79 19.84 -10.15
CA TYR A 43 -0.19 19.79 -9.06
C TYR A 43 -1.23 18.72 -9.35
N VAL A 44 -1.70 18.60 -10.59
CA VAL A 44 -2.60 17.50 -10.97
C VAL A 44 -1.93 16.15 -10.71
N ILE A 45 -0.68 15.97 -11.16
CA ILE A 45 0.08 14.72 -10.91
C ILE A 45 0.24 14.46 -9.42
N CYS A 46 0.58 15.50 -8.64
CA CYS A 46 0.80 15.39 -7.20
C CYS A 46 -0.48 15.00 -6.44
N VAL A 47 -1.59 15.68 -6.72
CA VAL A 47 -2.87 15.48 -6.05
C VAL A 47 -3.48 14.15 -6.48
N ALA A 48 -3.66 13.94 -7.78
CA ALA A 48 -4.30 12.74 -8.32
C ALA A 48 -3.47 11.48 -8.06
N GLY A 49 -2.17 11.51 -8.34
CA GLY A 49 -1.28 10.38 -8.05
C GLY A 49 -1.16 10.09 -6.55
N GLY A 50 -1.36 11.12 -5.72
CA GLY A 50 -1.41 11.00 -4.27
C GLY A 50 -2.68 10.34 -3.73
N GLU A 51 -3.83 10.65 -4.33
CA GLU A 51 -5.12 10.02 -4.03
C GLU A 51 -5.13 8.56 -4.51
N ALA A 52 -4.69 8.33 -5.75
CA ALA A 52 -4.55 7.00 -6.35
C ALA A 52 -3.57 6.08 -5.60
N GLY A 53 -2.56 6.65 -4.96
CA GLY A 53 -1.56 5.92 -4.19
C GLY A 53 -2.01 5.55 -2.77
N MET A 54 -3.12 6.09 -2.29
CA MET A 54 -3.64 5.84 -0.94
C MET A 54 -5.10 5.40 -1.00
N GLY A 55 -5.33 4.08 -0.95
CA GLY A 55 -6.67 3.53 -0.94
C GLY A 55 -7.29 3.40 0.43
N LEU A 56 -8.60 3.11 0.47
CA LEU A 56 -9.31 2.80 1.72
C LEU A 56 -8.65 1.63 2.45
N ILE A 57 -8.19 0.61 1.73
CA ILE A 57 -7.41 -0.48 2.30
C ILE A 57 -6.10 0.00 2.96
N SER A 58 -5.40 0.95 2.35
CA SER A 58 -4.17 1.53 2.90
C SER A 58 -4.46 2.29 4.19
N LEU A 59 -5.58 3.01 4.24
CA LEU A 59 -6.05 3.68 5.45
C LEU A 59 -6.32 2.68 6.59
N VAL A 60 -7.07 1.60 6.32
CA VAL A 60 -7.32 0.53 7.29
C VAL A 60 -6.01 -0.14 7.72
N ALA A 61 -5.07 -0.35 6.80
CA ALA A 61 -3.76 -0.93 7.11
C ALA A 61 -2.91 -0.02 8.03
N ILE A 62 -2.97 1.30 7.81
CA ILE A 62 -2.31 2.28 8.68
C ILE A 62 -2.96 2.27 10.05
N TRP A 63 -4.29 2.28 10.13
CA TRP A 63 -5.02 2.19 11.40
C TRP A 63 -4.69 0.91 12.17
N GLU A 64 -4.71 -0.25 11.51
CA GLU A 64 -4.34 -1.54 12.07
C GLU A 64 -2.90 -1.50 12.63
N LYS A 65 -1.94 -0.97 11.85
CA LYS A 65 -0.54 -0.82 12.30
C LYS A 65 -0.43 0.08 13.54
N TYR A 66 -0.98 1.29 13.49
CA TYR A 66 -0.86 2.27 14.57
C TYR A 66 -1.59 1.83 15.84
N TYR A 67 -2.72 1.14 15.73
CA TYR A 67 -3.41 0.55 16.88
C TYR A 67 -2.55 -0.52 17.58
N MET A 68 -1.72 -1.24 16.82
CA MET A 68 -0.86 -2.29 17.39
C MET A 68 0.41 -1.76 18.06
N VAL A 69 1.02 -0.70 17.51
CA VAL A 69 2.40 -0.30 17.86
C VAL A 69 2.60 1.18 18.14
N GLY A 70 1.56 2.00 18.00
CA GLY A 70 1.63 3.44 18.20
C GLY A 70 2.66 4.13 17.32
N PHE A 71 3.33 5.14 17.88
CA PHE A 71 4.30 5.97 17.17
C PHE A 71 5.73 5.41 17.15
N ALA A 72 6.02 4.44 18.02
CA ALA A 72 7.37 3.92 18.26
C ALA A 72 8.08 3.42 16.98
N ILE A 73 7.38 2.72 16.09
CA ILE A 73 7.98 2.19 14.85
C ILE A 73 8.21 3.26 13.79
N ASN A 74 7.34 4.28 13.76
CA ASN A 74 7.45 5.33 12.77
C ASN A 74 8.70 6.18 13.00
N PHE A 75 9.14 6.32 14.26
CA PHE A 75 10.42 6.95 14.61
C PHE A 75 11.58 6.31 13.84
N TRP A 76 11.74 4.99 13.93
CA TRP A 76 12.81 4.26 13.25
C TRP A 76 12.68 4.25 11.73
N SER A 77 11.45 4.33 11.21
CA SER A 77 11.20 4.42 9.77
C SER A 77 11.82 5.69 9.14
N THR A 78 12.10 6.72 9.95
CA THR A 78 12.79 7.95 9.52
C THR A 78 14.21 7.70 8.99
N ILE A 79 14.83 6.55 9.32
CA ILE A 79 16.14 6.16 8.76
C ILE A 79 16.10 6.00 7.23
N ALA A 80 14.92 5.79 6.65
CA ALA A 80 14.75 5.73 5.20
C ALA A 80 14.88 7.12 4.52
N ALA A 81 14.74 8.22 5.25
CA ALA A 81 14.74 9.57 4.67
C ALA A 81 16.08 9.95 4.02
N PRO A 82 17.25 9.79 4.68
CA PRO A 82 18.55 10.00 4.04
C PRO A 82 18.78 9.09 2.85
N LEU A 83 18.33 7.85 2.93
CA LEU A 83 18.50 6.89 1.84
C LEU A 83 17.67 7.31 0.62
N GLY A 84 16.42 7.72 0.83
CA GLY A 84 15.57 8.31 -0.20
C GLY A 84 16.20 9.56 -0.82
N LEU A 85 16.81 10.42 0.00
CA LEU A 85 17.58 11.56 -0.46
C LEU A 85 18.75 11.09 -1.34
N ILE A 86 19.65 10.23 -0.85
CA ILE A 86 20.81 9.68 -1.58
C ILE A 86 20.39 9.08 -2.93
N MET A 87 19.30 8.30 -2.94
CA MET A 87 18.75 7.73 -4.18
C MET A 87 18.22 8.82 -5.12
N GLY A 88 17.59 9.86 -4.59
CA GLY A 88 17.23 11.06 -5.34
C GLY A 88 18.44 11.80 -5.91
N LEU A 89 19.53 11.94 -5.14
CA LEU A 89 20.75 12.66 -5.54
C LEU A 89 21.46 11.99 -6.69
N THR A 90 21.64 10.68 -6.52
CA THR A 90 22.38 9.85 -7.46
C THR A 90 21.55 9.51 -8.69
N GLY A 91 20.23 9.79 -8.65
CA GLY A 91 19.28 9.29 -9.63
C GLY A 91 19.32 7.76 -9.70
N TYR A 92 19.54 7.10 -8.57
CA TYR A 92 19.74 5.65 -8.48
C TYR A 92 18.60 4.91 -9.19
N CYS A 93 18.96 3.99 -10.09
CA CYS A 93 18.11 3.35 -11.11
C CYS A 93 17.47 4.31 -12.12
N THR A 94 16.83 5.40 -11.69
CA THR A 94 16.05 6.29 -12.55
C THR A 94 16.87 6.94 -13.66
N TYR A 95 18.07 7.44 -13.36
CA TYR A 95 18.93 8.08 -14.34
C TYR A 95 19.41 7.07 -15.40
N ARG A 96 19.95 5.93 -14.96
CA ARG A 96 20.40 4.87 -15.88
C ARG A 96 19.26 4.27 -16.68
N PHE A 97 18.11 4.07 -16.07
CA PHE A 97 16.92 3.60 -16.78
C PHE A 97 16.54 4.56 -17.90
N ARG A 98 16.57 5.88 -17.65
CA ARG A 98 16.31 6.88 -18.70
C ARG A 98 17.37 6.91 -19.80
N GLU A 99 18.63 6.69 -19.47
CA GLU A 99 19.71 6.56 -20.47
C GLU A 99 19.51 5.35 -21.39
N THR A 100 18.78 4.31 -20.96
CA THR A 100 18.40 3.21 -21.88
C THR A 100 17.43 3.64 -22.97
N ARG A 101 16.77 4.80 -22.82
CA ARG A 101 15.66 5.25 -23.68
C ARG A 101 14.47 4.27 -23.71
N ALA A 102 14.46 3.26 -22.83
CA ALA A 102 13.31 2.38 -22.68
C ALA A 102 12.14 3.16 -22.07
N MET A 103 10.99 3.08 -22.72
CA MET A 103 9.77 3.75 -22.26
C MET A 103 8.94 2.84 -21.35
N THR A 104 9.15 1.52 -21.40
CA THR A 104 8.55 0.54 -20.47
C THR A 104 9.60 -0.37 -19.85
N MET A 105 9.26 -0.96 -18.70
CA MET A 105 10.11 -1.96 -18.05
C MET A 105 10.27 -3.22 -18.91
N GLY A 106 9.20 -3.62 -19.63
CA GLY A 106 9.25 -4.75 -20.56
C GLY A 106 10.29 -4.54 -21.67
N GLN A 107 10.35 -3.34 -22.26
CA GLN A 107 11.34 -3.01 -23.29
C GLN A 107 12.77 -3.09 -22.74
N PHE A 108 13.01 -2.56 -21.54
CA PHE A 108 14.31 -2.70 -20.87
C PHE A 108 14.70 -4.17 -20.70
N PHE A 109 13.78 -5.03 -20.27
CA PHE A 109 14.05 -6.46 -20.12
C PHE A 109 14.36 -7.17 -21.44
N GLU A 110 13.73 -6.76 -22.54
CA GLU A 110 14.03 -7.29 -23.86
C GLU A 110 15.40 -6.83 -24.36
N MET A 111 15.75 -5.56 -24.18
CA MET A 111 17.08 -5.01 -24.53
C MET A 111 18.20 -5.65 -23.71
N ARG A 112 17.97 -5.88 -22.42
CA ARG A 112 19.00 -6.36 -21.49
C ARG A 112 19.15 -7.88 -21.47
N TYR A 113 18.07 -8.62 -21.67
CA TYR A 113 18.02 -10.07 -21.49
C TYR A 113 17.50 -10.78 -22.73
N SER A 114 16.18 -10.85 -22.90
CA SER A 114 15.55 -11.49 -24.05
C SER A 114 14.05 -11.18 -24.12
N ARG A 115 13.47 -11.38 -25.31
CA ARG A 115 12.01 -11.29 -25.53
C ARG A 115 11.23 -12.29 -24.68
N SER A 116 11.72 -13.52 -24.53
CA SER A 116 11.08 -14.53 -23.67
C SER A 116 11.07 -14.10 -22.20
N PHE A 117 12.15 -13.47 -21.74
CA PHE A 117 12.24 -12.94 -20.37
C PHE A 117 11.28 -11.77 -20.16
N ARG A 118 11.16 -10.85 -21.12
CA ARG A 118 10.16 -9.76 -21.09
C ARG A 118 8.74 -10.30 -20.85
N ILE A 119 8.32 -11.29 -21.64
CA ILE A 119 6.97 -11.86 -21.55
C ILE A 119 6.77 -12.55 -20.19
N PHE A 120 7.72 -13.38 -19.77
CA PHE A 120 7.66 -14.05 -18.48
C PHE A 120 7.55 -13.05 -17.31
N ALA A 121 8.38 -12.01 -17.33
CA ALA A 121 8.36 -10.94 -16.34
C ALA A 121 7.03 -10.18 -16.33
N ALA A 122 6.48 -9.83 -17.50
CA ALA A 122 5.21 -9.13 -17.61
C ALA A 122 4.02 -9.97 -17.11
N VAL A 123 3.98 -11.28 -17.42
CA VAL A 123 2.97 -12.22 -16.90
C VAL A 123 3.06 -12.31 -15.39
N LEU A 124 4.26 -12.51 -14.85
CA LEU A 124 4.49 -12.64 -13.42
C LEU A 124 4.15 -11.35 -12.65
N GLN A 125 4.57 -10.20 -13.18
CA GLN A 125 4.25 -8.89 -12.62
C GLN A 125 2.75 -8.63 -12.61
N SER A 126 2.06 -8.93 -13.71
CA SER A 126 0.61 -8.77 -13.82
C SER A 126 -0.13 -9.70 -12.85
N LEU A 127 0.28 -10.96 -12.73
CA LEU A 127 -0.32 -11.91 -11.79
C LEU A 127 -0.14 -11.47 -10.33
N SER A 128 1.09 -11.11 -9.94
CA SER A 128 1.40 -10.58 -8.60
C SER A 128 0.59 -9.31 -8.30
N GLY A 129 0.56 -8.39 -9.27
CA GLY A 129 -0.14 -7.11 -9.17
C GLY A 129 -1.66 -7.27 -9.03
N VAL A 130 -2.25 -8.12 -9.84
CA VAL A 130 -3.70 -8.39 -9.81
C VAL A 130 -4.08 -9.14 -8.53
N ILE A 131 -3.30 -10.12 -8.06
CA ILE A 131 -3.55 -10.80 -6.77
C ILE A 131 -3.40 -9.81 -5.60
N ASN A 132 -2.39 -8.95 -5.64
CA ASN A 132 -2.18 -7.91 -4.63
C ASN A 132 -3.38 -6.95 -4.57
N TYR A 133 -3.85 -6.49 -5.73
CA TYR A 133 -5.04 -5.66 -5.87
C TYR A 133 -6.32 -6.38 -5.45
N ALA A 134 -6.43 -7.67 -5.68
CA ALA A 134 -7.68 -8.42 -5.55
C ALA A 134 -8.24 -8.51 -4.12
N ILE A 135 -7.60 -7.93 -3.09
CA ILE A 135 -8.20 -7.78 -1.75
C ILE A 135 -8.68 -6.36 -1.45
N PHE A 136 -8.31 -5.39 -2.27
CA PHE A 136 -8.63 -3.97 -2.06
C PHE A 136 -10.15 -3.77 -1.99
N PRO A 137 -10.95 -4.32 -2.94
CA PRO A 137 -12.40 -4.19 -2.88
C PRO A 137 -12.99 -4.89 -1.65
N ALA A 138 -12.43 -6.04 -1.25
CA ALA A 138 -12.93 -6.78 -0.10
C ALA A 138 -12.75 -6.01 1.22
N VAL A 139 -11.56 -5.47 1.48
CA VAL A 139 -11.32 -4.70 2.70
C VAL A 139 -12.11 -3.40 2.68
N GLY A 140 -12.20 -2.72 1.53
CA GLY A 140 -12.98 -1.50 1.37
C GLY A 140 -14.48 -1.72 1.62
N ALA A 141 -15.06 -2.75 0.99
CA ALA A 141 -16.47 -3.11 1.17
C ALA A 141 -16.79 -3.50 2.62
N ARG A 142 -15.92 -4.27 3.30
CA ARG A 142 -16.09 -4.56 4.74
C ARG A 142 -15.98 -3.30 5.57
N CYS A 143 -14.97 -2.46 5.33
CA CYS A 143 -14.80 -1.21 6.07
C CYS A 143 -16.08 -0.36 6.02
N LEU A 144 -16.66 -0.17 4.83
CA LEU A 144 -17.92 0.55 4.69
C LEU A 144 -19.11 -0.19 5.30
N MET A 145 -19.24 -1.51 5.13
CA MET A 145 -20.31 -2.29 5.74
C MET A 145 -20.31 -2.18 7.28
N TYR A 146 -19.13 -2.25 7.89
CA TYR A 146 -18.96 -2.16 9.34
C TYR A 146 -19.14 -0.71 9.81
N PHE A 147 -18.52 0.26 9.15
CA PHE A 147 -18.63 1.68 9.49
C PHE A 147 -20.06 2.23 9.35
N LEU A 148 -20.79 1.84 8.30
CA LEU A 148 -22.17 2.26 8.08
C LEU A 148 -23.19 1.49 8.93
N ASP A 149 -22.70 0.49 9.68
CA ASP A 149 -23.49 -0.49 10.40
C ASP A 149 -24.57 -1.20 9.54
N LEU A 150 -24.22 -1.53 8.29
CA LEU A 150 -25.12 -2.26 7.40
C LEU A 150 -25.26 -3.73 7.85
N PRO A 151 -26.42 -4.37 7.65
CA PRO A 151 -26.61 -5.77 8.02
C PRO A 151 -25.66 -6.66 7.22
N VAL A 152 -25.17 -7.77 7.80
CA VAL A 152 -24.26 -8.71 7.12
C VAL A 152 -24.94 -9.38 5.93
N HIS A 153 -26.25 -9.61 6.06
CA HIS A 153 -27.10 -10.20 5.04
C HIS A 153 -28.41 -9.43 4.93
N PHE A 154 -28.98 -9.40 3.73
CA PHE A 154 -30.32 -8.90 3.49
C PHE A 154 -31.15 -9.95 2.75
N TYR A 155 -32.48 -9.81 2.81
CA TYR A 155 -33.41 -10.74 2.20
C TYR A 155 -34.20 -10.04 1.10
N ILE A 156 -34.22 -10.61 -0.12
CA ILE A 156 -35.09 -10.17 -1.21
C ILE A 156 -35.91 -11.38 -1.67
N GLY A 157 -37.24 -11.30 -1.60
CA GLY A 157 -38.13 -12.38 -2.02
C GLY A 157 -37.87 -13.72 -1.32
N GLY A 158 -37.46 -13.71 -0.04
CA GLY A 158 -37.10 -14.91 0.73
C GLY A 158 -35.67 -15.42 0.53
N TRP A 159 -34.92 -14.88 -0.44
CA TRP A 159 -33.53 -15.27 -0.70
C TRP A 159 -32.56 -14.44 0.13
N LYS A 160 -31.58 -15.10 0.74
CA LYS A 160 -30.53 -14.49 1.56
C LYS A 160 -29.35 -14.05 0.69
N PHE A 161 -29.02 -12.78 0.71
CA PHE A 161 -27.89 -12.19 -0.04
C PHE A 161 -26.80 -11.65 0.89
N SER A 162 -25.56 -11.59 0.38
CA SER A 162 -24.42 -11.01 1.11
C SER A 162 -24.32 -9.51 0.83
N THR A 163 -24.42 -8.70 1.89
CA THR A 163 -24.19 -7.24 1.78
C THR A 163 -22.75 -6.94 1.37
N PHE A 164 -21.80 -7.69 1.93
CA PHE A 164 -20.39 -7.62 1.55
C PHE A 164 -20.20 -7.80 0.04
N GLY A 165 -20.77 -8.86 -0.54
CA GLY A 165 -20.70 -9.11 -1.98
C GLY A 165 -21.37 -8.02 -2.83
N LEU A 166 -22.53 -7.52 -2.38
CA LEU A 166 -23.25 -6.45 -3.09
C LEU A 166 -22.46 -5.15 -3.13
N LEU A 167 -21.93 -4.69 -1.99
CA LEU A 167 -21.14 -3.46 -1.93
C LEU A 167 -19.91 -3.55 -2.84
N MET A 168 -19.21 -4.69 -2.79
CA MET A 168 -18.05 -4.93 -3.63
C MET A 168 -18.41 -4.90 -5.12
N LEU A 169 -19.54 -5.49 -5.51
CA LEU A 169 -20.06 -5.44 -6.88
C LEU A 169 -20.37 -4.00 -7.31
N ILE A 170 -21.03 -3.21 -6.46
CA ILE A 170 -21.39 -1.81 -6.75
C ILE A 170 -20.13 -0.97 -7.01
N PHE A 171 -19.16 -1.00 -6.09
CA PHE A 171 -17.97 -0.16 -6.21
C PHE A 171 -17.07 -0.56 -7.37
N LEU A 172 -16.87 -1.87 -7.59
CA LEU A 172 -16.14 -2.34 -8.77
C LEU A 172 -16.86 -1.98 -10.06
N SER A 173 -18.19 -2.03 -10.11
CA SER A 173 -18.96 -1.64 -11.30
C SER A 173 -18.79 -0.16 -11.61
N VAL A 174 -18.85 0.70 -10.58
CA VAL A 174 -18.59 2.15 -10.73
C VAL A 174 -17.16 2.40 -11.19
N ALA A 175 -16.17 1.72 -10.60
CA ALA A 175 -14.78 1.85 -11.00
C ALA A 175 -14.55 1.39 -12.45
N VAL A 176 -15.13 0.25 -12.87
CA VAL A 176 -15.05 -0.24 -14.25
C VAL A 176 -15.68 0.75 -15.19
N TRP A 177 -16.83 1.30 -14.85
CA TRP A 177 -17.50 2.31 -15.65
C TRP A 177 -16.63 3.57 -15.84
N ILE A 178 -16.07 4.13 -14.77
CA ILE A 178 -15.17 5.29 -14.84
C ILE A 178 -13.96 5.01 -15.74
N VAL A 179 -13.27 3.89 -15.53
CA VAL A 179 -12.04 3.55 -16.28
C VAL A 179 -12.33 3.27 -17.74
N THR A 180 -13.37 2.48 -18.03
CA THR A 180 -13.67 2.06 -19.40
C THR A 180 -14.20 3.20 -20.27
N MET A 181 -14.92 4.15 -19.67
CA MET A 181 -15.39 5.33 -20.40
C MET A 181 -14.24 6.27 -20.77
N GLY A 182 -13.32 6.55 -19.86
CA GLY A 182 -12.43 7.70 -20.01
C GLY A 182 -10.94 7.50 -19.72
N GLY A 183 -10.50 6.27 -19.42
CA GLY A 183 -9.09 5.93 -19.22
C GLY A 183 -8.35 6.86 -18.26
N GLN A 184 -7.06 7.06 -18.50
CA GLN A 184 -6.17 7.84 -17.62
C GLN A 184 -6.59 9.31 -17.50
N ILE A 185 -7.18 9.93 -18.53
CA ILE A 185 -7.69 11.31 -18.44
C ILE A 185 -8.76 11.40 -17.35
N THR A 186 -9.77 10.53 -17.43
CA THR A 186 -10.89 10.60 -16.49
C THR A 186 -10.47 10.21 -15.09
N ILE A 187 -9.66 9.15 -14.93
CA ILE A 187 -9.09 8.75 -13.64
C ILE A 187 -8.32 9.92 -12.99
N MET A 188 -7.41 10.53 -13.74
CA MET A 188 -6.58 11.61 -13.21
C MET A 188 -7.40 12.85 -12.82
N VAL A 189 -8.43 13.18 -13.60
CA VAL A 189 -9.34 14.29 -13.28
C VAL A 189 -10.18 13.97 -12.05
N THR A 190 -10.80 12.79 -11.97
CA THR A 190 -11.61 12.40 -10.81
C THR A 190 -10.78 12.34 -9.54
N ASP A 191 -9.58 11.76 -9.61
CA ASP A 191 -8.68 11.63 -8.46
C ASP A 191 -8.16 13.01 -8.01
N CYS A 192 -7.91 13.93 -8.96
CA CYS A 192 -7.56 15.31 -8.62
C CYS A 192 -8.70 16.01 -7.87
N VAL A 193 -9.94 15.92 -8.38
CA VAL A 193 -11.12 16.54 -7.74
C VAL A 193 -11.39 15.92 -6.37
N GLN A 194 -11.34 14.60 -6.25
CA GLN A 194 -11.47 13.89 -4.98
C GLN A 194 -10.42 14.38 -3.98
N GLY A 195 -9.14 14.43 -4.36
CA GLY A 195 -8.06 14.93 -3.51
C GLY A 195 -8.25 16.39 -3.08
N LEU A 196 -8.72 17.27 -3.98
CA LEU A 196 -9.00 18.68 -3.66
C LEU A 196 -10.14 18.85 -2.65
N ILE A 197 -11.18 18.02 -2.73
CA ILE A 197 -12.29 18.00 -1.77
C ILE A 197 -11.86 17.35 -0.45
N SER A 198 -11.00 16.33 -0.51
CA SER A 198 -10.49 15.63 0.67
C SER A 198 -9.67 16.54 1.59
N TYR A 199 -9.01 17.59 1.07
CA TYR A 199 -8.20 18.47 1.93
C TYR A 199 -9.00 19.19 3.03
N PRO A 200 -10.05 19.98 2.75
CA PRO A 200 -10.85 20.57 3.82
C PRO A 200 -11.49 19.50 4.72
N PHE A 201 -11.86 18.34 4.18
CA PHE A 201 -12.41 17.24 4.95
C PHE A 201 -11.42 16.68 5.99
N TYR A 202 -10.16 16.49 5.61
CA TYR A 202 -9.10 16.10 6.54
C TYR A 202 -8.92 17.14 7.66
N ALA A 203 -8.96 18.44 7.34
CA ALA A 203 -8.79 19.50 8.33
C ALA A 203 -9.93 19.50 9.36
N VAL A 204 -11.18 19.32 8.89
CA VAL A 204 -12.38 19.23 9.74
C VAL A 204 -12.28 18.05 10.71
N ILE A 205 -11.85 16.87 10.23
CA ILE A 205 -11.66 15.69 11.08
C ILE A 205 -10.57 15.93 12.12
N VAL A 206 -9.41 16.45 11.70
CA VAL A 206 -8.29 16.72 12.61
C VAL A 206 -8.70 17.71 13.70
N ALA A 207 -9.37 18.81 13.33
CA ALA A 207 -9.87 19.80 14.27
C ALA A 207 -10.87 19.19 15.28
N TYR A 208 -11.78 18.34 14.80
CA TYR A 208 -12.73 17.64 15.68
C TYR A 208 -12.03 16.71 16.68
N ILE A 209 -11.05 15.91 16.24
CA ILE A 209 -10.36 14.98 17.13
C ILE A 209 -9.55 15.72 18.21
N ILE A 210 -8.88 16.81 17.85
CA ILE A 210 -8.14 17.65 18.81
C ILE A 210 -9.09 18.32 19.81
N TYR A 211 -10.28 18.72 19.36
CA TYR A 211 -11.32 19.27 20.24
C TYR A 211 -11.90 18.20 21.17
N ARG A 212 -12.10 16.97 20.67
CA ARG A 212 -12.78 15.90 21.40
C ARG A 212 -11.87 15.20 22.42
N PHE A 213 -10.60 15.04 22.11
CA PHE A 213 -9.65 14.26 22.90
C PHE A 213 -8.51 15.12 23.43
N SER A 214 -8.33 15.14 24.75
CA SER A 214 -7.22 15.86 25.36
C SER A 214 -5.92 15.07 25.19
N TRP A 215 -4.87 15.75 24.69
CA TRP A 215 -3.56 15.12 24.51
C TRP A 215 -2.97 14.65 25.83
N ASP A 216 -2.90 15.53 26.83
CA ASP A 216 -2.33 15.21 28.14
C ASP A 216 -3.31 14.48 29.06
N GLY A 217 -4.61 14.70 28.87
CA GLY A 217 -5.65 14.11 29.73
C GLY A 217 -6.01 12.66 29.38
N GLU A 218 -6.13 12.33 28.10
CA GLU A 218 -6.69 11.03 27.67
C GLU A 218 -5.71 10.26 26.77
N ILE A 219 -5.11 10.93 25.78
CA ILE A 219 -4.28 10.27 24.76
C ILE A 219 -2.98 9.73 25.36
N ILE A 220 -2.20 10.58 26.05
CA ILE A 220 -0.94 10.16 26.67
C ILE A 220 -1.16 9.04 27.69
N PRO A 221 -2.09 9.16 28.67
CA PRO A 221 -2.32 8.10 29.64
C PRO A 221 -2.70 6.77 28.98
N ALA A 222 -3.54 6.79 27.94
CA ALA A 222 -3.89 5.58 27.19
C ALA A 222 -2.66 4.94 26.52
N LEU A 223 -1.84 5.73 25.83
CA LEU A 223 -0.64 5.24 25.12
C LEU A 223 0.47 4.78 26.08
N MET A 224 0.53 5.34 27.29
CA MET A 224 1.50 4.97 28.33
C MET A 224 1.05 3.75 29.14
N ASN A 225 -0.25 3.47 29.23
CA ASN A 225 -0.81 2.34 29.98
C ASN A 225 -0.60 1.00 29.24
N ARG A 226 0.66 0.59 29.10
CA ARG A 226 1.08 -0.63 28.41
C ARG A 226 2.00 -1.47 29.29
N PRO A 227 1.99 -2.80 29.13
CA PRO A 227 2.94 -3.66 29.81
C PRO A 227 4.40 -3.24 29.54
N PRO A 228 5.33 -3.43 30.50
CA PRO A 228 6.74 -3.06 30.32
C PRO A 228 7.37 -3.65 29.05
N GLY A 229 8.01 -2.78 28.25
CA GLY A 229 8.63 -3.16 26.98
C GLY A 229 7.63 -3.34 25.81
N LYS A 230 6.41 -2.80 25.91
CA LYS A 230 5.44 -2.68 24.80
C LYS A 230 4.94 -1.24 24.65
N SER A 231 5.82 -0.27 24.91
CA SER A 231 5.49 1.14 24.83
C SER A 231 5.12 1.53 23.41
N MET A 232 4.05 2.32 23.28
CA MET A 232 3.62 2.91 22.02
C MET A 232 4.30 4.24 21.72
N LEU A 233 5.02 4.78 22.71
CA LEU A 233 5.73 6.05 22.63
C LEU A 233 7.23 5.84 22.57
N ASN A 234 7.81 5.05 23.48
CA ASN A 234 9.26 4.84 23.53
C ASN A 234 9.72 3.97 22.34
N PRO A 235 10.50 4.50 21.39
CA PRO A 235 10.95 3.75 20.23
C PRO A 235 11.90 2.59 20.58
N TYR A 236 12.54 2.61 21.75
CA TYR A 236 13.49 1.55 22.15
C TYR A 236 12.81 0.28 22.69
N ASP A 237 11.52 0.36 23.03
CA ASP A 237 10.72 -0.77 23.52
C ASP A 237 10.09 -1.62 22.41
N VAL A 238 10.44 -1.38 21.14
CA VAL A 238 9.86 -2.10 19.98
C VAL A 238 10.37 -3.54 19.84
N SER A 239 11.41 -3.93 20.59
CA SER A 239 12.05 -5.24 20.49
C SER A 239 11.16 -6.41 20.91
N LYS A 240 10.12 -6.18 21.73
CA LYS A 240 9.14 -7.21 22.13
C LYS A 240 7.88 -7.21 21.26
N LEU A 241 7.80 -6.37 20.23
CA LEU A 241 6.72 -6.41 19.25
C LEU A 241 7.06 -7.51 18.22
N SER A 242 6.21 -8.53 18.10
CA SER A 242 6.54 -9.73 17.30
C SER A 242 6.17 -9.63 15.81
N THR A 243 5.47 -8.58 15.37
CA THR A 243 4.98 -8.48 13.98
C THR A 243 5.42 -7.21 13.26
N PHE A 244 5.37 -6.06 13.94
CA PHE A 244 5.98 -4.83 13.44
C PHE A 244 7.11 -4.48 14.41
N ASN A 245 8.37 -4.61 14.00
CA ASN A 245 9.55 -4.31 14.82
C ASN A 245 10.68 -3.74 13.95
N LEU A 246 11.89 -3.63 14.49
CA LEU A 246 13.03 -3.09 13.73
C LEU A 246 13.38 -3.92 12.49
N PHE A 247 13.15 -5.23 12.51
CA PHE A 247 13.36 -6.07 11.33
C PHE A 247 12.38 -5.70 10.21
N TYR A 248 11.12 -5.43 10.54
CA TYR A 248 10.15 -4.90 9.56
C TYR A 248 10.65 -3.63 8.87
N VAL A 249 11.19 -2.67 9.66
CA VAL A 249 11.77 -1.42 9.14
C VAL A 249 12.98 -1.72 8.25
N PHE A 250 13.89 -2.59 8.70
CA PHE A 250 15.06 -3.01 7.93
C PHE A 250 14.68 -3.61 6.57
N VAL A 251 13.71 -4.53 6.53
CA VAL A 251 13.23 -5.12 5.27
C VAL A 251 12.63 -4.04 4.35
N GLY A 252 11.90 -3.07 4.91
CA GLY A 252 11.37 -1.93 4.15
C GLY A 252 12.48 -1.07 3.53
N VAL A 253 13.51 -0.73 4.33
CA VAL A 253 14.69 0.02 3.87
C VAL A 253 15.44 -0.75 2.78
N PHE A 254 15.71 -2.04 3.01
CA PHE A 254 16.37 -2.91 2.04
C PHE A 254 15.58 -2.98 0.72
N SER A 255 14.27 -3.24 0.81
CA SER A 255 13.38 -3.30 -0.36
C SER A 255 13.34 -1.97 -1.12
N SER A 256 13.35 -0.82 -0.42
CA SER A 256 13.33 0.50 -1.06
C SER A 256 14.51 0.74 -2.01
N VAL A 257 15.66 0.11 -1.74
CA VAL A 257 16.87 0.16 -2.58
C VAL A 257 16.80 -0.92 -3.65
N PHE A 258 16.56 -2.17 -3.27
CA PHE A 258 16.65 -3.28 -4.21
C PHE A 258 15.51 -3.31 -5.22
N ASN A 259 14.30 -2.91 -4.84
CA ASN A 259 13.11 -2.91 -5.69
C ASN A 259 12.78 -1.55 -6.28
N ARG A 260 13.77 -0.65 -6.37
CA ARG A 260 13.58 0.69 -6.92
C ARG A 260 13.05 0.60 -8.35
N MET A 261 11.92 1.28 -8.61
CA MET A 261 11.18 1.28 -9.89
C MET A 261 10.53 -0.06 -10.28
N ALA A 262 10.55 -1.10 -9.44
CA ALA A 262 10.05 -2.42 -9.81
C ALA A 262 8.51 -2.52 -9.84
N TRP A 263 7.78 -1.65 -9.12
CA TRP A 263 6.32 -1.72 -9.02
C TRP A 263 5.62 -0.79 -10.03
N SER A 264 4.64 -1.32 -10.77
CA SER A 264 3.95 -0.61 -11.86
C SER A 264 2.46 -0.33 -11.61
N GLY A 265 1.97 -0.48 -10.37
CA GLY A 265 0.53 -0.30 -10.04
C GLY A 265 -0.03 1.11 -10.25
N SER A 266 0.81 2.10 -10.53
CA SER A 266 0.44 3.50 -10.84
C SER A 266 1.12 4.02 -12.11
N GLN A 267 1.40 3.14 -13.07
CA GLN A 267 2.16 3.47 -14.29
C GLN A 267 1.53 4.61 -15.11
N GLY A 268 0.19 4.71 -15.15
CA GLY A 268 -0.50 5.79 -15.87
C GLY A 268 -0.06 7.19 -15.43
N TYR A 269 0.17 7.38 -14.12
CA TYR A 269 0.65 8.64 -13.56
C TYR A 269 2.13 8.92 -13.88
N ASN A 270 2.96 7.87 -13.93
CA ASN A 270 4.37 8.00 -14.27
C ASN A 270 4.58 8.46 -15.73
N ALA A 271 3.60 8.19 -16.60
CA ALA A 271 3.63 8.56 -18.01
C ALA A 271 2.84 9.84 -18.34
N ALA A 272 2.00 10.34 -17.43
CA ALA A 272 1.05 11.43 -17.72
C ALA A 272 1.65 12.85 -17.73
N ALA A 273 2.85 13.02 -17.20
CA ALA A 273 3.45 14.34 -17.06
C ALA A 273 3.77 15.01 -18.39
N LYS A 274 3.56 16.34 -18.42
CA LYS A 274 3.94 17.19 -19.55
C LYS A 274 5.41 17.07 -19.93
N ASN A 275 6.28 16.99 -18.93
CA ASN A 275 7.70 16.76 -19.10
C ASN A 275 8.32 16.20 -17.81
N ALA A 276 9.59 15.81 -17.90
CA ALA A 276 10.32 15.25 -16.76
C ALA A 276 10.48 16.21 -15.58
N HIS A 277 10.53 17.53 -15.82
CA HIS A 277 10.61 18.54 -14.76
C HIS A 277 9.31 18.58 -13.97
N GLU A 278 8.16 18.65 -14.64
CA GLU A 278 6.84 18.61 -13.99
C GLU A 278 6.62 17.33 -13.18
N GLN A 279 7.04 16.16 -13.70
CA GLN A 279 6.98 14.90 -12.94
C GLN A 279 7.82 14.98 -11.65
N LYS A 280 9.04 15.53 -11.74
CA LYS A 280 9.92 15.69 -10.59
C LYS A 280 9.33 16.68 -9.57
N MET A 281 8.82 17.81 -10.03
CA MET A 281 8.20 18.82 -9.16
C MET A 281 6.92 18.29 -8.50
N GLY A 282 6.12 17.49 -9.21
CA GLY A 282 4.96 16.79 -8.64
C GLY A 282 5.33 15.84 -7.50
N ALA A 283 6.43 15.10 -7.64
CA ALA A 283 6.94 14.24 -6.56
C ALA A 283 7.41 15.04 -5.34
N LEU A 284 8.10 16.18 -5.53
CA LEU A 284 8.52 17.07 -4.43
C LEU A 284 7.31 17.68 -3.70
N LEU A 285 6.32 18.17 -4.44
CA LEU A 285 5.05 18.64 -3.89
C LEU A 285 4.33 17.52 -3.12
N GLY A 286 4.45 16.28 -3.58
CA GLY A 286 3.89 15.09 -2.94
C GLY A 286 4.33 14.92 -1.49
N THR A 287 5.54 15.34 -1.14
CA THR A 287 6.03 15.30 0.26
C THR A 287 5.20 16.20 1.17
N TRP A 288 4.93 17.44 0.75
CA TRP A 288 4.11 18.39 1.51
C TRP A 288 2.66 17.92 1.61
N ARG A 289 2.09 17.50 0.48
CA ARG A 289 0.73 16.96 0.40
C ARG A 289 0.51 15.78 1.36
N SER A 290 1.43 14.82 1.36
CA SER A 290 1.27 13.59 2.13
C SER A 290 1.28 13.81 3.64
N GLY A 291 2.03 14.83 4.12
CA GLY A 291 2.13 15.14 5.55
C GLY A 291 0.76 15.34 6.21
N PHE A 292 -0.15 16.00 5.50
CA PHE A 292 -1.49 16.30 6.00
C PHE A 292 -2.39 15.06 6.13
N SER A 293 -2.49 14.25 5.09
CA SER A 293 -3.26 12.99 5.15
C SER A 293 -2.73 12.07 6.24
N TYR A 294 -1.41 12.00 6.42
CA TYR A 294 -0.80 11.20 7.50
C TYR A 294 -1.22 11.68 8.90
N THR A 295 -1.34 12.99 9.14
CA THR A 295 -1.82 13.52 10.42
C THR A 295 -3.22 13.03 10.74
N MET A 296 -4.16 13.12 9.78
CA MET A 296 -5.52 12.60 10.00
C MET A 296 -5.50 11.09 10.28
N TYR A 297 -4.78 10.31 9.47
CA TYR A 297 -4.75 8.85 9.61
C TYR A 297 -4.20 8.41 10.96
N THR A 298 -3.11 9.05 11.41
CA THR A 298 -2.48 8.74 12.69
C THR A 298 -3.34 9.16 13.87
N LEU A 299 -3.96 10.35 13.82
CA LEU A 299 -4.83 10.81 14.90
C LEU A 299 -6.08 9.95 15.05
N LEU A 300 -6.71 9.54 13.95
CA LEU A 300 -7.86 8.63 14.01
C LEU A 300 -7.50 7.28 14.63
N ALA A 301 -6.33 6.73 14.31
CA ALA A 301 -5.86 5.47 14.90
C ALA A 301 -5.61 5.60 16.42
N VAL A 302 -4.96 6.69 16.82
CA VAL A 302 -4.64 6.95 18.22
C VAL A 302 -5.88 7.30 19.03
N ALA A 303 -6.78 8.12 18.48
CA ALA A 303 -8.07 8.42 19.11
C ALA A 303 -8.91 7.15 19.28
N ALA A 304 -8.96 6.27 18.27
CA ALA A 304 -9.60 4.96 18.40
C ALA A 304 -8.94 4.10 19.49
N PHE A 305 -7.61 4.09 19.56
CA PHE A 305 -6.91 3.38 20.64
C PHE A 305 -7.26 3.94 22.03
N THR A 306 -7.23 5.27 22.19
CA THR A 306 -7.62 5.95 23.43
C THR A 306 -9.08 5.64 23.79
N TYR A 307 -9.98 5.72 22.83
CA TYR A 307 -11.40 5.39 23.02
C TYR A 307 -11.62 3.94 23.48
N MET A 308 -10.82 3.00 22.99
CA MET A 308 -10.94 1.58 23.35
C MET A 308 -10.27 1.20 24.67
N THR A 309 -9.39 2.06 25.22
CA THR A 309 -8.52 1.68 26.36
C THR A 309 -8.59 2.62 27.56
N HIS A 310 -8.95 3.88 27.37
CA HIS A 310 -9.07 4.85 28.46
C HIS A 310 -10.27 4.51 29.37
N LEU A 311 -10.15 4.82 30.66
CA LEU A 311 -11.15 4.46 31.67
C LEU A 311 -12.49 5.14 31.41
N ASP A 312 -12.46 6.40 30.96
CA ASP A 312 -13.65 7.23 30.74
C ASP A 312 -14.56 6.68 29.63
N PHE A 313 -13.99 5.95 28.67
CA PHE A 313 -14.70 5.40 27.51
C PHE A 313 -15.04 3.92 27.66
N ARG A 314 -14.83 3.31 28.83
CA ARG A 314 -14.98 1.86 29.04
C ARG A 314 -16.35 1.32 28.62
N LYS A 315 -17.42 2.06 28.90
CA LYS A 315 -18.79 1.65 28.53
C LYS A 315 -18.95 1.59 27.01
N ASP A 316 -18.44 2.58 26.31
CA ASP A 316 -18.53 2.66 24.86
C ASP A 316 -17.59 1.66 24.17
N ALA A 317 -16.38 1.47 24.70
CA ALA A 317 -15.44 0.43 24.27
C ALA A 317 -16.05 -0.97 24.37
N ASN A 318 -16.77 -1.25 25.46
CA ASN A 318 -17.49 -2.51 25.64
C ASN A 318 -18.59 -2.71 24.59
N ARG A 319 -19.31 -1.64 24.21
CA ARG A 319 -20.29 -1.68 23.11
C ARG A 319 -19.62 -1.98 21.77
N VAL A 320 -18.50 -1.33 21.47
CA VAL A 320 -17.72 -1.59 20.25
C VAL A 320 -17.26 -3.05 20.21
N HIS A 321 -16.71 -3.57 21.32
CA HIS A 321 -16.29 -4.97 21.40
C HIS A 321 -17.45 -5.93 21.12
N GLN A 322 -18.61 -5.70 21.74
CA GLN A 322 -19.80 -6.51 21.59
C GLN A 322 -20.33 -6.49 20.14
N GLN A 323 -20.57 -5.29 19.59
CA GLN A 323 -21.09 -5.11 18.22
C GLN A 323 -20.14 -5.73 17.19
N LEU A 324 -18.85 -5.48 17.33
CA LEU A 324 -17.86 -5.97 16.39
C LEU A 324 -17.73 -7.50 16.47
N THR A 325 -17.71 -8.09 17.67
CA THR A 325 -17.71 -9.55 17.81
C THR A 325 -18.97 -10.16 17.23
N GLN A 326 -20.14 -9.51 17.41
CA GLN A 326 -21.40 -10.01 16.86
C GLN A 326 -21.33 -10.06 15.34
N LYS A 327 -21.00 -8.93 14.73
CA LYS A 327 -20.99 -8.76 13.27
C LYS A 327 -19.97 -9.69 12.59
N THR A 328 -18.76 -9.76 13.13
CA THR A 328 -17.72 -10.69 12.63
C THR A 328 -18.13 -12.15 12.78
N SER A 329 -18.78 -12.50 13.89
CA SER A 329 -19.27 -13.85 14.14
C SER A 329 -20.42 -14.23 13.21
N GLU A 330 -21.36 -13.31 12.94
CA GLU A 330 -22.46 -13.49 11.98
C GLU A 330 -21.93 -13.70 10.55
N GLU A 331 -20.93 -12.92 10.13
CA GLU A 331 -20.29 -13.05 8.82
C GLU A 331 -19.55 -14.38 8.68
N ILE A 332 -18.73 -14.75 9.66
CA ILE A 332 -17.89 -15.95 9.58
C ILE A 332 -18.70 -17.24 9.72
N MET A 333 -19.72 -17.26 10.58
CA MET A 333 -20.53 -18.43 10.85
C MET A 333 -21.77 -18.54 9.95
N ALA A 334 -21.81 -17.85 8.81
CA ALA A 334 -22.95 -17.87 7.89
C ALA A 334 -23.23 -19.27 7.27
N GLU A 335 -22.22 -20.13 7.22
CA GLU A 335 -22.29 -21.47 6.63
C GLU A 335 -22.98 -22.50 7.58
N LYS A 336 -23.72 -23.45 7.01
CA LYS A 336 -24.50 -24.47 7.77
C LYS A 336 -23.68 -25.28 8.77
N ARG A 337 -22.39 -25.54 8.49
CA ARG A 337 -21.52 -26.30 9.40
C ARG A 337 -21.35 -25.67 10.79
N PHE A 338 -21.64 -24.38 10.93
CA PHE A 338 -21.61 -23.68 12.22
C PHE A 338 -22.95 -23.67 12.96
N ASP A 339 -24.02 -24.27 12.41
CA ASP A 339 -25.36 -24.27 13.01
C ASP A 339 -25.37 -24.80 14.45
N THR A 340 -24.45 -25.70 14.79
CA THR A 340 -24.34 -26.29 16.12
C THR A 340 -23.73 -25.38 17.18
N ILE A 341 -22.89 -24.40 16.79
CA ILE A 341 -22.21 -23.49 17.73
C ILE A 341 -22.70 -22.03 17.61
N ARG A 342 -23.32 -21.68 16.48
CA ARG A 342 -23.79 -20.31 16.21
C ARG A 342 -24.74 -19.80 17.29
N PRO A 343 -25.76 -20.56 17.77
CA PRO A 343 -26.63 -20.09 18.83
C PRO A 343 -25.85 -19.78 20.11
N ASP A 344 -24.91 -20.64 20.52
CA ASP A 344 -24.11 -20.44 21.74
C ASP A 344 -23.26 -19.16 21.68
N VAL A 345 -22.59 -18.92 20.55
CA VAL A 345 -21.80 -17.70 20.34
C VAL A 345 -22.70 -16.48 20.30
N MET A 346 -23.85 -16.54 19.62
CA MET A 346 -24.77 -15.41 19.51
C MET A 346 -25.42 -15.08 20.85
N THR A 347 -25.74 -16.07 21.68
CA THR A 347 -26.21 -15.85 23.06
C THR A 347 -25.15 -15.12 23.87
N LEU A 348 -23.90 -15.62 23.88
CA LEU A 348 -22.79 -14.94 24.57
C LEU A 348 -22.67 -13.47 24.17
N VAL A 349 -22.66 -13.19 22.86
CA VAL A 349 -22.40 -11.83 22.41
C VAL A 349 -23.61 -10.92 22.62
N LYS A 350 -24.84 -11.42 22.55
CA LYS A 350 -26.05 -10.59 22.72
C LYS A 350 -26.43 -10.37 24.17
N THR A 351 -26.30 -11.38 25.02
CA THR A 351 -26.77 -11.36 26.42
C THR A 351 -25.64 -11.37 27.45
N GLY A 352 -24.41 -11.68 27.03
CA GLY A 352 -23.29 -11.92 27.95
C GLY A 352 -23.31 -13.30 28.61
N GLU A 353 -24.32 -14.12 28.34
CA GLU A 353 -24.50 -15.42 28.98
C GLU A 353 -23.63 -16.51 28.34
N VAL A 354 -22.87 -17.22 29.18
CA VAL A 354 -22.05 -18.36 28.75
C VAL A 354 -22.87 -19.64 28.84
N THR A 355 -23.34 -20.17 27.71
CA THR A 355 -24.06 -21.44 27.68
C THR A 355 -23.21 -22.60 28.23
N PRO A 356 -23.82 -23.70 28.71
CA PRO A 356 -23.07 -24.86 29.22
C PRO A 356 -22.07 -25.42 28.21
N LYS A 357 -22.46 -25.45 26.93
CA LYS A 357 -21.61 -25.90 25.82
C LYS A 357 -20.44 -24.95 25.61
N MET A 358 -20.68 -23.64 25.61
CA MET A 358 -19.61 -22.65 25.52
C MET A 358 -18.64 -22.78 26.71
N LYS A 359 -19.15 -22.96 27.93
CA LYS A 359 -18.33 -23.15 29.13
C LYS A 359 -17.36 -24.34 29.01
N MET A 360 -17.79 -25.46 28.41
CA MET A 360 -16.90 -26.60 28.14
C MET A 360 -15.79 -26.25 27.15
N ILE A 361 -16.13 -25.57 26.04
CA ILE A 361 -15.16 -25.13 25.03
C ILE A 361 -14.11 -24.20 25.66
N LEU A 362 -14.57 -23.19 26.40
CA LEU A 362 -13.69 -22.19 27.01
C LEU A 362 -12.79 -22.79 28.09
N ARG A 363 -13.29 -23.75 28.90
CA ARG A 363 -12.46 -24.50 29.85
C ARG A 363 -11.34 -25.27 29.15
N LYS A 364 -11.65 -25.96 28.06
CA LYS A 364 -10.63 -26.71 27.28
C LYS A 364 -9.56 -25.80 26.68
N SER A 365 -9.89 -24.54 26.39
CA SER A 365 -8.91 -23.58 25.87
C SER A 365 -7.87 -23.14 26.90
N GLY A 366 -8.18 -23.22 28.20
CA GLY A 366 -7.31 -22.76 29.30
C GLY A 366 -7.05 -21.25 29.35
N LYS A 367 -7.71 -20.44 28.51
CA LYS A 367 -7.46 -18.99 28.38
C LYS A 367 -8.38 -18.10 29.23
N PHE A 368 -9.41 -18.67 29.83
CA PHE A 368 -10.47 -17.91 30.51
C PHE A 368 -10.62 -18.35 31.96
N ASP A 369 -10.71 -17.38 32.86
CA ASP A 369 -11.13 -17.61 34.24
C ASP A 369 -12.66 -17.76 34.28
N MET A 370 -13.12 -19.02 34.33
CA MET A 370 -14.54 -19.34 34.32
C MET A 370 -15.25 -19.07 35.66
N ASN A 371 -14.54 -18.54 36.66
CA ASN A 371 -15.13 -18.11 37.92
C ASN A 371 -15.65 -16.67 37.88
N LYS A 372 -15.29 -15.90 36.85
CA LYS A 372 -15.76 -14.54 36.63
C LYS A 372 -16.61 -14.46 35.36
N PRO A 373 -17.62 -13.57 35.30
CA PRO A 373 -18.27 -13.24 34.05
C PRO A 373 -17.26 -12.77 33.00
N LEU A 374 -17.50 -13.13 31.75
CA LEU A 374 -16.66 -12.65 30.64
C LEU A 374 -16.95 -11.18 30.38
N GLU A 375 -15.90 -10.38 30.33
CA GLU A 375 -15.99 -9.00 29.87
C GLU A 375 -16.20 -8.95 28.33
N PRO A 376 -16.88 -7.93 27.78
CA PRO A 376 -17.10 -7.80 26.33
C PRO A 376 -15.80 -7.83 25.51
N SER A 377 -14.69 -7.31 26.06
CA SER A 377 -13.36 -7.39 25.43
C SER A 377 -12.87 -8.83 25.21
N GLN A 378 -13.39 -9.81 25.96
CA GLN A 378 -13.07 -11.23 25.86
C GLN A 378 -13.98 -12.00 24.90
N TYR A 379 -15.12 -11.42 24.48
CA TYR A 379 -16.09 -12.11 23.62
C TYR A 379 -15.50 -12.55 22.29
N ARG A 380 -14.59 -11.74 21.71
CA ARG A 380 -13.89 -12.12 20.48
C ARG A 380 -13.05 -13.38 20.64
N ASP A 381 -12.26 -13.48 21.72
CA ASP A 381 -11.42 -14.65 21.97
C ASP A 381 -12.29 -15.89 22.26
N ALA A 382 -13.41 -15.71 22.96
CA ALA A 382 -14.36 -16.79 23.22
C ALA A 382 -15.05 -17.28 21.94
N ALA A 383 -15.52 -16.36 21.09
CA ALA A 383 -16.08 -16.68 19.78
C ALA A 383 -15.04 -17.37 18.88
N GLN A 384 -13.79 -16.89 18.89
CA GLN A 384 -12.69 -17.51 18.16
C GLN A 384 -12.44 -18.96 18.63
N ALA A 385 -12.43 -19.20 19.95
CA ALA A 385 -12.27 -20.53 20.50
C ALA A 385 -13.41 -21.48 20.06
N ALA A 386 -14.65 -20.99 20.05
CA ALA A 386 -15.80 -21.76 19.57
C ALA A 386 -15.68 -22.09 18.08
N VAL A 387 -15.39 -21.09 17.23
CA VAL A 387 -15.21 -21.31 15.78
C VAL A 387 -14.07 -22.29 15.50
N ALA A 388 -12.99 -22.26 16.27
CA ALA A 388 -11.85 -23.15 16.11
C ALA A 388 -12.18 -24.64 16.36
N THR A 389 -13.27 -24.94 17.06
CA THR A 389 -13.75 -26.33 17.24
C THR A 389 -14.32 -26.93 15.95
N VAL A 390 -14.76 -26.08 15.02
CA VAL A 390 -15.36 -26.49 13.73
C VAL A 390 -14.40 -26.23 12.57
N ASP A 391 -13.77 -25.06 12.53
CA ASP A 391 -12.79 -24.68 11.51
C ASP A 391 -11.75 -23.69 12.08
N ARG A 392 -10.53 -24.19 12.31
CA ARG A 392 -9.39 -23.37 12.79
C ARG A 392 -9.00 -22.25 11.82
N GLY A 393 -9.14 -22.45 10.52
CA GLY A 393 -8.87 -21.43 9.51
C GLY A 393 -9.85 -20.27 9.62
N LYS A 394 -11.15 -20.56 9.69
CA LYS A 394 -12.18 -19.51 9.88
C LYS A 394 -12.05 -18.79 11.23
N ALA A 395 -11.56 -19.46 12.28
CA ALA A 395 -11.24 -18.81 13.54
C ALA A 395 -10.12 -17.78 13.39
N GLY A 396 -9.09 -18.08 12.59
CA GLY A 396 -8.05 -17.12 12.22
C GLY A 396 -8.61 -15.94 11.42
N THR A 397 -9.48 -16.20 10.43
CA THR A 397 -10.15 -15.15 9.65
C THR A 397 -11.00 -14.24 10.54
N LEU A 398 -11.73 -14.79 11.52
CA LEU A 398 -12.51 -14.01 12.48
C LEU A 398 -11.63 -13.01 13.23
N ARG A 399 -10.49 -13.47 13.76
CA ARG A 399 -9.52 -12.61 14.44
C ARG A 399 -9.00 -11.50 13.53
N THR A 400 -8.68 -11.82 12.29
CA THR A 400 -8.14 -10.87 11.32
C THR A 400 -9.17 -9.80 10.93
N ILE A 401 -10.39 -10.19 10.55
CA ILE A 401 -11.46 -9.22 10.22
C ILE A 401 -11.77 -8.34 11.44
N TYR A 402 -11.82 -8.92 12.64
CA TYR A 402 -12.04 -8.17 13.86
C TYR A 402 -10.98 -7.07 14.04
N HIS A 403 -9.69 -7.39 13.91
CA HIS A 403 -8.63 -6.39 14.08
C HIS A 403 -8.64 -5.32 12.99
N GLN A 404 -8.94 -5.68 11.74
CA GLN A 404 -9.06 -4.72 10.65
C GLN A 404 -10.21 -3.73 10.87
N MET A 405 -11.35 -4.22 11.37
CA MET A 405 -12.57 -3.42 11.52
C MET A 405 -12.68 -2.71 12.88
N LEU A 406 -11.79 -3.00 13.83
CA LEU A 406 -11.81 -2.41 15.18
C LEU A 406 -11.75 -0.88 15.16
N VAL A 407 -10.78 -0.32 14.43
CA VAL A 407 -10.62 1.13 14.32
C VAL A 407 -11.79 1.77 13.56
N PRO A 408 -12.23 1.27 12.38
CA PRO A 408 -13.44 1.79 11.71
C PRO A 408 -14.68 1.84 12.60
N VAL A 409 -14.98 0.77 13.36
CA VAL A 409 -16.17 0.72 14.23
C VAL A 409 -16.00 1.64 15.44
N ALA A 410 -14.82 1.69 16.07
CA ALA A 410 -14.55 2.63 17.15
C ALA A 410 -14.70 4.10 16.70
N ILE A 411 -14.19 4.44 15.51
CA ILE A 411 -14.33 5.77 14.92
C ILE A 411 -15.81 6.08 14.67
N ARG A 412 -16.58 5.11 14.14
CA ARG A 412 -18.01 5.30 13.89
C ARG A 412 -18.79 5.64 15.16
N GLU A 413 -18.48 5.00 16.29
CA GLU A 413 -19.16 5.26 17.56
C GLU A 413 -18.77 6.61 18.17
N MET A 414 -17.52 7.08 17.97
CA MET A 414 -17.06 8.36 18.54
C MET A 414 -17.42 9.60 17.71
N LEU A 415 -17.69 9.45 16.41
CA LEU A 415 -17.91 10.59 15.51
C LEU A 415 -19.38 11.04 15.53
N PRO A 416 -19.64 12.36 15.60
CA PRO A 416 -20.99 12.91 15.54
C PRO A 416 -21.48 12.98 14.10
N MET A 417 -22.76 13.37 13.95
CA MET A 417 -23.34 13.74 12.66
C MET A 417 -22.55 14.90 12.03
N GLY A 418 -22.45 14.91 10.71
CA GLY A 418 -21.60 15.81 9.93
C GLY A 418 -20.21 15.18 9.72
N ILE A 419 -19.46 14.97 10.80
CA ILE A 419 -18.08 14.44 10.72
C ILE A 419 -18.07 12.99 10.25
N THR A 420 -19.08 12.20 10.64
CA THR A 420 -19.27 10.83 10.12
C THR A 420 -19.45 10.84 8.59
N GLY A 421 -20.24 11.76 8.05
CA GLY A 421 -20.42 11.97 6.61
C GLY A 421 -19.13 12.38 5.90
N VAL A 422 -18.36 13.30 6.49
CA VAL A 422 -17.05 13.73 5.97
C VAL A 422 -16.09 12.54 5.82
N LEU A 423 -15.95 11.73 6.87
CA LEU A 423 -15.09 10.54 6.81
C LEU A 423 -15.63 9.50 5.83
N CYS A 424 -16.94 9.29 5.76
CA CYS A 424 -17.58 8.38 4.80
C CYS A 424 -17.26 8.79 3.35
N ALA A 425 -17.36 10.08 3.02
CA ALA A 425 -17.04 10.59 1.69
C ALA A 425 -15.57 10.33 1.32
N ILE A 426 -14.64 10.60 2.24
CA ILE A 426 -13.21 10.27 2.06
C ILE A 426 -13.02 8.77 1.80
N MET A 427 -13.65 7.90 2.60
CA MET A 427 -13.48 6.45 2.43
C MET A 427 -13.97 5.99 1.06
N ILE A 428 -15.06 6.56 0.54
CA ILE A 428 -15.56 6.24 -0.80
C ILE A 428 -14.60 6.77 -1.88
N PHE A 429 -14.06 7.99 -1.73
CA PHE A 429 -13.07 8.55 -2.65
C PHE A 429 -11.81 7.69 -2.75
N LEU A 430 -11.19 7.39 -1.60
CA LEU A 430 -9.98 6.56 -1.53
C LEU A 430 -10.21 5.16 -2.13
N MET A 431 -11.41 4.60 -1.98
CA MET A 431 -11.73 3.30 -2.57
C MET A 431 -11.88 3.39 -4.09
N ILE A 432 -12.67 4.34 -4.60
CA ILE A 432 -12.90 4.48 -6.05
C ILE A 432 -11.59 4.81 -6.77
N SER A 433 -10.82 5.80 -6.32
CA SER A 433 -9.58 6.23 -6.98
C SER A 433 -8.56 5.09 -7.14
N THR A 434 -8.42 4.29 -6.09
CA THR A 434 -7.46 3.18 -6.06
C THR A 434 -7.92 2.04 -6.96
N ASP A 435 -9.21 1.66 -6.90
CA ASP A 435 -9.76 0.63 -7.77
C ASP A 435 -9.63 1.03 -9.25
N THR A 436 -9.94 2.30 -9.59
CA THR A 436 -9.80 2.78 -10.96
C THR A 436 -8.34 2.76 -11.44
N THR A 437 -7.40 3.20 -10.60
CA THR A 437 -5.98 3.29 -10.96
C THR A 437 -5.33 1.92 -11.16
N TYR A 438 -5.60 0.98 -10.24
CA TYR A 438 -5.00 -0.35 -10.28
C TYR A 438 -5.54 -1.17 -11.45
N MET A 439 -6.86 -1.16 -11.68
CA MET A 439 -7.45 -1.86 -12.81
C MET A 439 -6.94 -1.32 -14.14
N HIS A 440 -6.84 0.01 -14.26
CA HIS A 440 -6.27 0.64 -15.46
C HIS A 440 -4.81 0.26 -15.67
N SER A 441 -3.99 0.33 -14.63
CA SER A 441 -2.55 0.02 -14.72
C SER A 441 -2.31 -1.43 -15.10
N TRP A 442 -2.92 -2.39 -14.40
CA TRP A 442 -2.74 -3.82 -14.71
C TRP A 442 -3.36 -4.21 -16.04
N GLY A 443 -4.54 -3.67 -16.38
CA GLY A 443 -5.15 -3.91 -17.68
C GLY A 443 -4.30 -3.36 -18.83
N SER A 444 -3.69 -2.18 -18.64
CA SER A 444 -2.77 -1.58 -19.60
C SER A 444 -1.49 -2.41 -19.76
N ILE A 445 -0.89 -2.88 -18.67
CA ILE A 445 0.33 -3.71 -18.71
C ILE A 445 0.06 -5.04 -19.44
N ILE A 446 -1.07 -5.71 -19.16
CA ILE A 446 -1.44 -6.95 -19.84
C ILE A 446 -1.56 -6.72 -21.35
N VAL A 447 -2.21 -5.65 -21.78
CA VAL A 447 -2.30 -5.34 -23.21
C VAL A 447 -0.92 -5.00 -23.77
N GLN A 448 -0.22 -4.04 -23.17
CA GLN A 448 1.01 -3.43 -23.71
C GLN A 448 2.24 -4.35 -23.69
N ASP A 449 2.40 -5.16 -22.65
CA ASP A 449 3.61 -5.95 -22.41
C ASP A 449 3.41 -7.46 -22.56
N ILE A 450 2.16 -7.94 -22.63
CA ILE A 450 1.86 -9.36 -22.91
C ILE A 450 1.26 -9.51 -24.31
N ILE A 451 0.09 -8.93 -24.57
CA ILE A 451 -0.65 -9.19 -25.82
C ILE A 451 0.04 -8.55 -27.03
N LEU A 452 0.43 -7.28 -26.90
CA LEU A 452 1.02 -6.51 -27.98
C LEU A 452 2.32 -7.14 -28.54
N PRO A 453 3.26 -7.62 -27.71
CA PRO A 453 4.45 -8.32 -28.19
C PRO A 453 4.18 -9.62 -28.95
N PHE A 454 3.05 -10.30 -28.76
CA PHE A 454 2.72 -11.52 -29.53
C PHE A 454 2.15 -11.25 -30.92
N ARG A 455 1.69 -10.02 -31.21
CA ARG A 455 1.13 -9.69 -32.52
C ARG A 455 2.19 -9.34 -33.55
N LYS A 456 1.99 -9.87 -34.75
CA LYS A 456 2.75 -9.52 -35.96
C LYS A 456 2.22 -8.26 -36.66
N THR A 457 0.92 -7.98 -36.53
CA THR A 457 0.24 -6.83 -37.14
C THR A 457 -0.22 -5.85 -36.06
N PRO A 458 -0.04 -4.53 -36.25
CA PRO A 458 -0.48 -3.54 -35.26
C PRO A 458 -2.01 -3.52 -35.13
N PHE A 459 -2.52 -3.05 -33.99
CA PHE A 459 -3.95 -2.82 -33.82
C PHE A 459 -4.35 -1.49 -34.43
N THR A 460 -5.61 -1.38 -34.88
CA THR A 460 -6.19 -0.05 -35.05
C THR A 460 -6.47 0.56 -33.67
N PRO A 461 -6.47 1.90 -33.52
CA PRO A 461 -6.75 2.54 -32.23
C PRO A 461 -8.06 2.06 -31.58
N LYS A 462 -9.13 1.90 -32.39
CA LYS A 462 -10.43 1.40 -31.91
C LYS A 462 -10.36 -0.05 -31.37
N GLN A 463 -9.63 -0.93 -32.06
CA GLN A 463 -9.45 -2.31 -31.60
C GLN A 463 -8.67 -2.36 -30.28
N GLN A 464 -7.59 -1.59 -30.17
CA GLN A 464 -6.77 -1.56 -28.96
C GLN A 464 -7.52 -0.97 -27.76
N LEU A 465 -8.28 0.11 -27.96
CA LEU A 465 -9.12 0.69 -26.91
C LEU A 465 -10.20 -0.28 -26.42
N ASN A 466 -10.86 -1.00 -27.33
CA ASN A 466 -11.85 -2.01 -26.95
C ASN A 466 -11.20 -3.17 -26.19
N LEU A 467 -10.03 -3.63 -26.62
CA LEU A 467 -9.27 -4.65 -25.91
C LEU A 467 -8.88 -4.20 -24.50
N LEU A 468 -8.36 -2.97 -24.35
CA LEU A 468 -8.05 -2.38 -23.05
C LEU A 468 -9.27 -2.40 -22.12
N ARG A 469 -10.43 -1.95 -22.60
CA ARG A 469 -11.68 -1.96 -21.82
C ARG A 469 -12.08 -3.37 -21.39
N CYS A 470 -12.01 -4.35 -22.29
CA CYS A 470 -12.35 -5.74 -21.98
C CYS A 470 -11.40 -6.35 -20.93
N ILE A 471 -10.09 -6.12 -21.07
CA ILE A 471 -9.11 -6.65 -20.12
C ILE A 471 -9.25 -5.98 -18.74
N ILE A 472 -9.49 -4.67 -18.69
CA ILE A 472 -9.75 -3.93 -17.45
C ILE A 472 -11.01 -4.49 -16.73
N ALA A 473 -12.10 -4.72 -17.48
CA ALA A 473 -13.29 -5.37 -16.92
C ALA A 473 -12.98 -6.80 -16.44
N GLY A 474 -12.16 -7.55 -17.17
CA GLY A 474 -11.68 -8.88 -16.75
C GLY A 474 -10.89 -8.85 -15.44
N VAL A 475 -10.02 -7.84 -15.23
CA VAL A 475 -9.30 -7.63 -13.96
C VAL A 475 -10.29 -7.39 -12.82
N ALA A 476 -11.35 -6.61 -13.06
CA ALA A 476 -12.38 -6.36 -12.05
C ALA A 476 -13.17 -7.63 -11.69
N VAL A 477 -13.55 -8.44 -12.68
CA VAL A 477 -14.24 -9.73 -12.47
C VAL A 477 -13.34 -10.68 -11.68
N PHE A 478 -12.06 -10.77 -12.02
CA PHE A 478 -11.11 -11.56 -11.25
C PHE A 478 -11.01 -11.05 -9.81
N ALA A 479 -10.83 -9.74 -9.60
CA ALA A 479 -10.74 -9.14 -8.28
C ALA A 479 -12.00 -9.44 -7.45
N PHE A 480 -13.20 -9.35 -8.04
CA PHE A 480 -14.45 -9.70 -7.38
C PHE A 480 -14.49 -11.16 -6.93
N LEU A 481 -14.25 -12.10 -7.86
CA LEU A 481 -14.30 -13.53 -7.55
C LEU A 481 -13.24 -13.93 -6.52
N PHE A 482 -12.00 -13.46 -6.69
CA PHE A 482 -10.92 -13.72 -5.76
C PHE A 482 -11.24 -13.15 -4.38
N SER A 483 -11.60 -11.87 -4.27
CA SER A 483 -12.02 -11.22 -3.02
C SER A 483 -13.15 -11.96 -2.30
N PHE A 484 -14.10 -12.52 -3.05
CA PHE A 484 -15.29 -13.14 -2.47
C PHE A 484 -14.98 -14.49 -1.82
N PHE A 485 -14.05 -15.26 -2.40
CA PHE A 485 -13.71 -16.59 -1.89
C PHE A 485 -12.43 -16.62 -1.05
N PHE A 486 -11.55 -15.64 -1.22
CA PHE A 486 -10.28 -15.59 -0.51
C PHE A 486 -10.42 -15.02 0.90
N ALA A 487 -9.97 -15.79 1.90
CA ALA A 487 -9.93 -15.35 3.28
C ALA A 487 -8.52 -14.90 3.67
N GLN A 488 -8.40 -13.64 4.11
CA GLN A 488 -7.12 -13.11 4.59
C GLN A 488 -6.85 -13.57 6.03
N MET A 489 -5.66 -14.13 6.26
CA MET A 489 -5.26 -14.71 7.54
C MET A 489 -4.27 -13.84 8.35
N ASP A 490 -3.65 -12.85 7.70
CA ASP A 490 -2.65 -11.96 8.28
C ASP A 490 -3.07 -10.48 8.22
N TYR A 491 -2.30 -9.60 8.86
CA TYR A 491 -2.46 -8.14 8.75
C TYR A 491 -2.38 -7.66 7.30
N ILE A 492 -3.02 -6.53 6.98
CA ILE A 492 -3.09 -6.01 5.60
C ILE A 492 -1.70 -5.75 5.02
N LEU A 493 -0.82 -5.12 5.80
CA LEU A 493 0.56 -4.86 5.38
C LEU A 493 1.37 -6.15 5.16
N MET A 494 1.05 -7.23 5.88
CA MET A 494 1.69 -8.54 5.70
C MET A 494 1.20 -9.21 4.42
N PHE A 495 -0.09 -9.08 4.12
CA PHE A 495 -0.64 -9.53 2.84
C PHE A 495 0.00 -8.80 1.65
N PHE A 496 0.18 -7.47 1.75
CA PHE A 496 0.86 -6.69 0.72
C PHE A 496 2.31 -7.15 0.52
N ALA A 497 3.01 -7.44 1.61
CA ALA A 497 4.37 -7.95 1.55
C ALA A 497 4.47 -9.29 0.81
N ILE A 498 3.66 -10.30 1.18
CA ILE A 498 3.78 -11.64 0.58
C ILE A 498 3.29 -11.69 -0.87
N THR A 499 2.19 -10.99 -1.21
CA THR A 499 1.71 -10.95 -2.59
C THR A 499 2.58 -10.10 -3.50
N GLY A 500 3.13 -9.00 -2.96
CA GLY A 500 4.17 -8.22 -3.63
C GLY A 500 5.45 -9.02 -3.82
N ALA A 501 5.83 -9.89 -2.88
CA ALA A 501 7.01 -10.74 -2.96
C ALA A 501 7.00 -11.70 -4.17
N ILE A 502 5.82 -12.06 -4.70
CA ILE A 502 5.71 -12.87 -5.92
C ILE A 502 6.48 -12.22 -7.08
N TRP A 503 6.44 -10.89 -7.18
CA TRP A 503 7.19 -10.12 -8.18
C TRP A 503 8.45 -9.49 -7.59
N LEU A 504 8.28 -8.67 -6.55
CA LEU A 504 9.34 -7.88 -5.91
C LEU A 504 10.37 -8.74 -5.17
N GLY A 505 10.08 -10.02 -4.91
CA GLY A 505 11.06 -10.95 -4.37
C GLY A 505 12.23 -11.16 -5.34
N GLY A 506 11.97 -11.18 -6.65
CA GLY A 506 13.01 -11.41 -7.66
C GLY A 506 13.24 -10.27 -8.67
N ALA A 507 12.34 -9.28 -8.76
CA ALA A 507 12.45 -8.22 -9.76
C ALA A 507 13.58 -7.22 -9.48
N GLY A 508 13.88 -6.98 -8.20
CA GLY A 508 14.96 -6.09 -7.79
C GLY A 508 16.31 -6.36 -8.47
N PRO A 509 16.90 -7.57 -8.34
CA PRO A 509 18.16 -7.89 -9.00
C PRO A 509 18.08 -7.80 -10.52
N THR A 510 16.96 -8.13 -11.16
CA THR A 510 16.87 -8.08 -12.63
C THR A 510 16.84 -6.65 -13.18
N ILE A 511 16.37 -5.68 -12.40
CA ILE A 511 16.41 -4.25 -12.76
C ILE A 511 17.72 -3.62 -12.32
N VAL A 512 18.03 -3.69 -11.03
CA VAL A 512 19.22 -3.06 -10.44
C VAL A 512 20.50 -3.64 -11.04
N LEU A 513 20.71 -4.96 -10.97
CA LEU A 513 21.93 -5.54 -11.54
C LEU A 513 21.90 -5.51 -13.06
N GLY A 514 20.71 -5.49 -13.68
CA GLY A 514 20.58 -5.27 -15.12
C GLY A 514 21.15 -3.92 -15.59
N LEU A 515 20.93 -2.85 -14.82
CA LEU A 515 21.42 -1.49 -15.11
C LEU A 515 22.87 -1.23 -14.66
N TYR A 516 23.37 -2.00 -13.69
CA TYR A 516 24.64 -1.72 -13.03
C TYR A 516 25.73 -2.78 -13.23
N TRP A 517 25.39 -4.00 -13.64
CA TRP A 517 26.33 -5.12 -13.71
C TRP A 517 26.37 -5.81 -15.08
N LYS A 518 27.53 -5.71 -15.73
CA LYS A 518 27.77 -6.23 -17.10
C LYS A 518 27.75 -7.76 -17.19
N ARG A 519 27.94 -8.48 -16.08
CA ARG A 519 27.97 -9.95 -16.09
C ARG A 519 26.59 -10.59 -15.88
N GLY A 520 25.53 -9.81 -15.65
CA GLY A 520 24.18 -10.35 -15.53
C GLY A 520 23.73 -11.06 -16.80
N THR A 521 23.16 -12.26 -16.68
CA THR A 521 22.69 -13.06 -17.82
C THR A 521 21.18 -13.28 -17.77
N THR A 522 20.60 -13.64 -18.92
CA THR A 522 19.18 -14.01 -19.02
C THR A 522 18.84 -15.21 -18.13
N ALA A 523 19.73 -16.21 -18.03
CA ALA A 523 19.54 -17.35 -17.14
C ALA A 523 19.52 -16.92 -15.66
N GLY A 524 20.43 -16.01 -15.25
CA GLY A 524 20.41 -15.44 -13.91
C GLY A 524 19.12 -14.64 -13.63
N ALA A 525 18.61 -13.92 -14.62
CA ALA A 525 17.35 -13.19 -14.49
C ALA A 525 16.14 -14.12 -14.28
N PHE A 526 16.04 -15.22 -15.04
CA PHE A 526 15.02 -16.25 -14.83
C PHE A 526 15.15 -16.94 -13.46
N ALA A 527 16.38 -17.27 -13.05
CA ALA A 527 16.63 -17.89 -11.76
C ALA A 527 16.21 -16.99 -10.59
N ALA A 528 16.47 -15.68 -10.69
CA ALA A 528 16.09 -14.70 -9.67
C ALA A 528 14.58 -14.54 -9.53
N LEU A 529 13.87 -14.28 -10.65
CA LEU A 529 12.41 -14.18 -10.63
C LEU A 529 11.77 -15.52 -10.22
N GLY A 530 12.20 -16.63 -10.81
CA GLY A 530 11.65 -17.95 -10.53
C GLY A 530 11.80 -18.35 -9.06
N SER A 531 12.99 -18.18 -8.47
CA SER A 531 13.21 -18.50 -7.05
C SER A 531 12.45 -17.56 -6.11
N GLY A 532 12.45 -16.26 -6.38
CA GLY A 532 11.69 -15.28 -5.58
C GLY A 532 10.19 -15.56 -5.59
N SER A 533 9.61 -15.80 -6.78
CA SER A 533 8.19 -16.13 -6.92
C SER A 533 7.83 -17.47 -6.29
N PHE A 534 8.67 -18.49 -6.49
CA PHE A 534 8.45 -19.81 -5.91
C PHE A 534 8.39 -19.74 -4.37
N LEU A 535 9.34 -19.03 -3.74
CA LEU A 535 9.36 -18.87 -2.29
C LEU A 535 8.15 -18.09 -1.76
N ALA A 536 7.74 -17.03 -2.45
CA ALA A 536 6.54 -16.27 -2.08
C ALA A 536 5.28 -17.14 -2.17
N VAL A 537 5.07 -17.85 -3.29
CA VAL A 537 3.91 -18.73 -3.49
C VAL A 537 3.92 -19.91 -2.51
N ALA A 538 5.07 -20.55 -2.31
CA ALA A 538 5.22 -21.61 -1.30
C ALA A 538 4.90 -21.08 0.11
N GLY A 539 5.37 -19.88 0.44
CA GLY A 539 5.05 -19.19 1.68
C GLY A 539 3.54 -18.98 1.87
N ILE A 540 2.84 -18.48 0.85
CA ILE A 540 1.38 -18.30 0.87
C ILE A 540 0.66 -19.63 1.11
N ILE A 541 1.03 -20.68 0.37
CA ILE A 541 0.41 -22.01 0.50
C ILE A 541 0.65 -22.56 1.91
N CYS A 542 1.87 -22.48 2.43
CA CYS A 542 2.20 -22.89 3.79
C CYS A 542 1.37 -22.13 4.83
N GLN A 543 1.28 -20.80 4.73
CA GLN A 543 0.49 -19.98 5.66
C GLN A 543 -1.00 -20.32 5.63
N GLN A 544 -1.59 -20.52 4.44
CA GLN A 544 -3.02 -20.82 4.29
C GLN A 544 -3.40 -22.23 4.70
N THR A 545 -2.51 -23.20 4.46
CA THR A 545 -2.76 -24.61 4.77
C THR A 545 -2.26 -25.01 6.16
N TRP A 546 -1.57 -24.11 6.87
CA TRP A 546 -0.94 -24.40 8.16
C TRP A 546 -1.90 -24.98 9.20
N ALA A 547 -2.89 -24.18 9.62
CA ALA A 547 -3.81 -24.54 10.69
C ALA A 547 -4.75 -25.69 10.32
N LYS A 548 -5.00 -25.88 9.01
CA LYS A 548 -5.97 -26.85 8.50
C LYS A 548 -5.34 -28.22 8.18
N TYR A 549 -4.12 -28.24 7.63
CA TYR A 549 -3.50 -29.46 7.11
C TYR A 549 -2.09 -29.68 7.64
N LEU A 550 -1.19 -28.69 7.56
CA LEU A 550 0.23 -28.93 7.86
C LEU A 550 0.50 -29.18 9.35
N TYR A 551 -0.01 -28.34 10.24
CA TYR A 551 0.21 -28.51 11.67
C TYR A 551 -0.45 -29.80 12.21
N PRO A 552 -1.72 -30.12 11.89
CA PRO A 552 -2.30 -31.40 12.28
C PRO A 552 -1.56 -32.62 11.71
N ALA A 553 -0.97 -32.51 10.51
CA ALA A 553 -0.12 -33.57 9.98
C ALA A 553 1.17 -33.73 10.80
N LEU A 554 1.82 -32.62 11.20
CA LEU A 554 2.98 -32.66 12.10
C LEU A 554 2.64 -33.31 13.45
N GLU A 555 1.45 -33.02 14.01
CA GLU A 555 0.97 -33.68 15.24
C GLU A 555 0.76 -35.18 15.01
N LYS A 556 0.13 -35.57 13.90
CA LYS A 556 -0.14 -36.98 13.56
C LYS A 556 1.13 -37.82 13.43
N TYR A 557 2.20 -37.23 12.91
CA TYR A 557 3.49 -37.92 12.71
C TYR A 557 4.50 -37.67 13.85
N ASP A 558 4.08 -37.02 14.94
CA ASP A 558 4.93 -36.64 16.08
C ASP A 558 6.21 -35.87 15.68
N LEU A 559 6.09 -35.05 14.62
CA LEU A 559 7.20 -34.24 14.09
C LEU A 559 7.22 -32.81 14.65
N VAL A 560 6.25 -32.44 15.49
CA VAL A 560 6.13 -31.08 16.05
C VAL A 560 7.39 -30.69 16.82
N SER A 561 7.96 -31.60 17.60
CA SER A 561 9.17 -31.37 18.40
C SER A 561 10.39 -31.08 17.53
N SER A 562 10.65 -31.92 16.53
CA SER A 562 11.74 -31.76 15.56
C SER A 562 11.59 -30.47 14.74
N PHE A 563 10.37 -30.19 14.28
CA PHE A 563 10.07 -28.98 13.53
C PHE A 563 10.26 -27.72 14.39
N SER A 564 9.79 -27.75 15.64
CA SER A 564 9.98 -26.66 16.61
C SER A 564 11.46 -26.43 16.90
N TRP A 565 12.23 -27.49 17.13
CA TRP A 565 13.67 -27.40 17.34
C TRP A 565 14.39 -26.72 16.18
N PHE A 566 14.07 -27.06 14.93
CA PHE A 566 14.69 -26.43 13.76
C PHE A 566 14.39 -24.93 13.68
N PHE A 567 13.10 -24.54 13.74
CA PHE A 567 12.70 -23.14 13.58
C PHE A 567 13.17 -22.27 14.76
N GLU A 568 13.05 -22.77 15.98
CA GLU A 568 13.49 -22.04 17.18
C GLU A 568 15.01 -21.92 17.23
N SER A 569 15.75 -22.97 16.84
CA SER A 569 17.22 -22.91 16.77
C SER A 569 17.72 -21.98 15.66
N ALA A 570 17.09 -22.02 14.47
CA ALA A 570 17.44 -21.18 13.34
C ALA A 570 17.17 -19.69 13.60
N SER A 571 16.10 -19.36 14.35
CA SER A 571 15.77 -17.97 14.69
C SER A 571 16.50 -17.45 15.92
N LYS A 572 16.99 -18.33 16.81
CA LYS A 572 17.67 -17.95 18.07
C LYS A 572 18.77 -16.87 17.92
N PRO A 573 19.66 -16.90 16.90
CA PRO A 573 20.69 -15.87 16.72
C PRO A 573 20.14 -14.47 16.43
N PHE A 574 18.90 -14.39 15.95
CA PHE A 574 18.23 -13.16 15.53
C PHE A 574 17.24 -12.63 16.57
N ASN A 575 17.17 -13.26 17.75
CA ASN A 575 16.39 -12.78 18.87
C ASN A 575 16.87 -11.40 19.33
N PRO A 576 15.96 -10.47 19.70
CA PRO A 576 14.51 -10.64 19.82
C PRO A 576 13.71 -10.27 18.55
N TYR A 577 14.35 -9.95 17.43
CA TYR A 577 13.67 -9.35 16.28
C TYR A 577 13.02 -10.37 15.33
N ILE A 578 13.65 -11.52 15.14
CA ILE A 578 13.07 -12.64 14.38
C ILE A 578 12.89 -13.78 15.37
N VAL A 579 11.64 -14.17 15.61
CA VAL A 579 11.29 -15.20 16.60
C VAL A 579 10.31 -16.17 15.96
N TRP A 580 10.81 -17.33 15.54
CA TRP A 580 9.97 -18.37 14.95
C TRP A 580 9.51 -19.32 16.05
N LYS A 581 8.20 -19.28 16.34
CA LYS A 581 7.55 -20.22 17.26
C LYS A 581 6.53 -21.05 16.50
N VAL A 582 6.65 -22.37 16.64
CA VAL A 582 5.72 -23.32 16.05
C VAL A 582 4.47 -23.38 16.94
N THR A 583 3.35 -22.96 16.39
CA THR A 583 2.06 -22.91 17.10
C THR A 583 0.96 -23.45 16.19
N PRO A 584 -0.13 -24.02 16.75
CA PRO A 584 -1.22 -24.59 15.95
C PRO A 584 -1.93 -23.57 15.06
N ASP A 585 -1.93 -22.30 15.47
CA ASP A 585 -2.79 -21.28 14.89
C ASP A 585 -2.14 -20.51 13.73
N ARG A 586 -0.80 -20.47 13.67
CA ARG A 586 -0.06 -19.66 12.69
C ARG A 586 1.26 -20.30 12.27
N PHE A 587 1.60 -20.10 10.99
CA PHE A 587 2.89 -20.48 10.45
C PHE A 587 4.03 -19.71 11.17
N PRO A 588 5.20 -20.34 11.43
CA PRO A 588 6.25 -19.71 12.26
C PRO A 588 6.89 -18.47 11.64
N VAL A 589 6.97 -18.42 10.30
CA VAL A 589 7.60 -17.32 9.55
C VAL A 589 6.54 -16.36 9.04
N ASN A 590 6.70 -15.08 9.29
CA ASN A 590 5.73 -14.08 8.81
C ASN A 590 5.99 -13.68 7.35
N SER A 591 5.00 -13.01 6.76
CA SER A 591 5.04 -12.58 5.36
C SER A 591 6.20 -11.63 5.01
N GLN A 592 6.60 -10.78 5.96
CA GLN A 592 7.71 -9.83 5.75
C GLN A 592 9.07 -10.55 5.76
N GLU A 593 9.24 -11.55 6.62
CA GLU A 593 10.41 -12.42 6.68
C GLU A 593 10.53 -13.27 5.43
N ILE A 594 9.44 -13.88 4.96
CA ILE A 594 9.42 -14.62 3.68
C ILE A 594 9.83 -13.71 2.53
N TYR A 595 9.29 -12.48 2.49
CA TYR A 595 9.65 -11.51 1.47
C TYR A 595 11.16 -11.18 1.48
N PHE A 596 11.74 -10.98 2.67
CA PHE A 596 13.18 -10.74 2.80
C PHE A 596 14.03 -11.93 2.34
N ILE A 597 13.66 -13.14 2.77
CA ILE A 597 14.34 -14.38 2.37
C ILE A 597 14.26 -14.56 0.85
N ALA A 598 13.11 -14.29 0.24
CA ALA A 598 12.92 -14.34 -1.21
C ALA A 598 13.86 -13.36 -1.94
N MET A 599 14.01 -12.12 -1.44
CA MET A 599 14.94 -11.16 -2.01
C MET A 599 16.41 -11.61 -1.92
N LEU A 600 16.84 -12.14 -0.77
CA LEU A 600 18.21 -12.61 -0.60
C LEU A 600 18.54 -13.80 -1.52
N ILE A 601 17.62 -14.76 -1.61
CA ILE A 601 17.78 -15.94 -2.46
C ILE A 601 17.76 -15.52 -3.93
N ALA A 602 16.85 -14.64 -4.34
CA ALA A 602 16.80 -14.18 -5.72
C ALA A 602 18.07 -13.42 -6.14
N VAL A 603 18.61 -12.56 -5.27
CA VAL A 603 19.89 -11.87 -5.53
C VAL A 603 21.03 -12.89 -5.65
N SER A 604 21.11 -13.84 -4.73
CA SER A 604 22.14 -14.89 -4.75
C SER A 604 22.05 -15.76 -6.01
N MET A 605 20.84 -16.19 -6.38
CA MET A 605 20.58 -16.95 -7.59
C MET A 605 20.91 -16.15 -8.84
N TYR A 606 20.56 -14.87 -8.90
CA TYR A 606 20.93 -13.99 -10.00
C TYR A 606 22.44 -13.96 -10.19
N VAL A 607 23.19 -13.72 -9.11
CA VAL A 607 24.65 -13.57 -9.14
C VAL A 607 25.33 -14.89 -9.48
N ILE A 608 25.02 -15.97 -8.77
CA ILE A 608 25.65 -17.29 -8.95
C ILE A 608 25.39 -17.80 -10.37
N VAL A 609 24.13 -17.83 -10.81
CA VAL A 609 23.78 -18.33 -12.14
C VAL A 609 24.36 -17.42 -13.23
N SER A 610 24.37 -16.10 -13.04
CA SER A 610 25.01 -15.19 -14.00
C SER A 610 26.51 -15.45 -14.10
N LEU A 611 27.23 -15.65 -12.99
CA LEU A 611 28.66 -15.94 -13.02
C LEU A 611 28.97 -17.28 -13.70
N ILE A 612 28.13 -18.30 -13.50
CA ILE A 612 28.30 -19.62 -14.13
C ILE A 612 27.99 -19.57 -15.64
N THR A 613 27.00 -18.79 -16.05
CA THR A 613 26.49 -18.78 -17.44
C THR A 613 27.05 -17.66 -18.32
N CYS A 614 27.71 -16.65 -17.75
CA CYS A 614 28.24 -15.51 -18.50
C CYS A 614 29.44 -15.92 -19.34
N ARG A 615 29.21 -16.09 -20.65
CA ARG A 615 30.29 -16.33 -21.64
C ARG A 615 31.03 -15.05 -22.00
N GLN A 616 30.32 -13.95 -22.21
CA GLN A 616 30.88 -12.64 -22.51
C GLN A 616 30.14 -11.54 -21.73
N PRO A 617 30.85 -10.49 -21.25
CA PRO A 617 30.19 -9.36 -20.60
C PRO A 617 29.26 -8.60 -21.54
N PHE A 618 28.07 -8.26 -21.07
CA PHE A 618 27.11 -7.46 -21.81
C PHE A 618 27.62 -6.02 -22.00
N ASN A 619 27.44 -5.45 -23.19
CA ASN A 619 27.86 -4.10 -23.51
C ASN A 619 26.88 -3.05 -22.94
N LEU A 620 27.05 -2.74 -21.66
CA LEU A 620 26.24 -1.73 -20.96
C LEU A 620 26.42 -0.33 -21.54
N GLU A 621 27.61 0.02 -22.05
CA GLU A 621 27.86 1.36 -22.61
C GLU A 621 27.00 1.59 -23.86
N ARG A 622 26.80 0.55 -24.70
CA ARG A 622 25.87 0.61 -25.83
C ARG A 622 24.43 0.80 -25.38
N MET A 623 23.97 -0.01 -24.43
CA MET A 623 22.59 0.07 -23.93
C MET A 623 22.28 1.41 -23.27
N LEU A 624 23.27 2.05 -22.64
CA LEU A 624 23.13 3.34 -21.96
C LEU A 624 23.53 4.54 -22.84
N HIS A 625 23.89 4.32 -24.11
CA HIS A 625 24.32 5.37 -25.05
C HIS A 625 25.49 6.20 -24.50
N ARG A 626 26.56 5.52 -24.05
CA ARG A 626 27.74 6.11 -23.41
C ARG A 626 29.03 5.80 -24.16
N GLY A 627 30.07 6.59 -23.88
CA GLY A 627 31.39 6.42 -24.49
C GLY A 627 31.30 6.63 -26.00
N ILE A 628 31.78 5.64 -26.75
CA ILE A 628 31.75 5.64 -28.23
C ILE A 628 30.33 5.58 -28.82
N TYR A 629 29.31 5.31 -28.00
CA TYR A 629 27.89 5.22 -28.40
C TYR A 629 27.08 6.47 -27.98
N ALA A 630 27.73 7.55 -27.56
CA ALA A 630 27.05 8.79 -27.20
C ALA A 630 26.71 9.61 -28.46
N ASP A 631 25.45 10.06 -28.57
CA ASP A 631 24.95 10.82 -29.74
C ASP A 631 25.40 12.30 -29.76
N SER A 632 26.01 12.81 -28.70
CA SER A 632 26.54 14.18 -28.60
C SER A 632 27.58 14.28 -27.48
N GLU A 633 28.41 15.33 -27.49
CA GLU A 633 29.37 15.63 -26.42
C GLU A 633 28.67 15.49 -25.07
N THR A 634 29.20 14.57 -24.24
CA THR A 634 28.68 14.27 -22.91
C THR A 634 28.37 15.57 -22.17
N LYS A 635 27.10 15.75 -21.74
CA LYS A 635 26.72 16.86 -20.86
C LYS A 635 27.79 17.01 -19.78
N PRO A 636 28.43 18.18 -19.63
CA PRO A 636 29.62 18.32 -18.81
C PRO A 636 29.32 17.84 -17.39
N ARG A 637 30.11 16.87 -16.91
CA ARG A 637 30.10 16.47 -15.50
C ARG A 637 30.61 17.67 -14.70
N ILE A 638 29.71 18.51 -14.22
CA ILE A 638 30.07 19.60 -13.32
C ILE A 638 30.79 18.96 -12.12
N PRO A 639 32.03 19.35 -11.76
CA PRO A 639 32.77 18.75 -10.65
C PRO A 639 32.04 18.97 -9.30
N TRP A 640 32.27 18.06 -8.35
CA TRP A 640 31.74 18.19 -6.99
C TRP A 640 32.56 19.22 -6.21
N THR A 641 32.05 20.43 -6.08
CA THR A 641 32.51 21.41 -5.08
C THR A 641 31.56 21.45 -3.90
N PHE A 642 32.06 21.76 -2.70
CA PHE A 642 31.26 21.85 -1.45
C PHE A 642 30.05 22.79 -1.59
N ARG A 643 30.18 23.89 -2.36
CA ARG A 643 29.07 24.80 -2.69
C ARG A 643 28.04 24.21 -3.67
N SER A 644 28.49 23.41 -4.65
CA SER A 644 27.60 22.74 -5.62
C SER A 644 26.96 21.47 -5.07
N ALA A 645 27.51 20.90 -3.99
CA ALA A 645 27.05 19.66 -3.39
C ALA A 645 25.60 19.82 -2.92
N PHE A 646 25.27 20.91 -2.21
CA PHE A 646 23.90 21.14 -1.72
C PHE A 646 22.88 21.46 -2.82
N SER A 647 23.25 22.19 -3.88
CA SER A 647 22.33 22.43 -5.00
C SER A 647 22.11 21.17 -5.85
N LYS A 648 23.14 20.31 -5.97
CA LYS A 648 23.03 18.97 -6.57
C LYS A 648 22.29 17.98 -5.69
N ILE A 649 22.37 18.13 -4.37
CA ILE A 649 21.59 17.37 -3.37
C ILE A 649 20.07 17.58 -3.58
N ILE A 650 19.67 18.71 -4.16
CA ILE A 650 18.26 18.96 -4.45
C ILE A 650 17.95 18.62 -5.92
N GLY A 651 19.00 18.38 -6.71
CA GLY A 651 18.94 18.20 -8.17
C GLY A 651 18.36 19.43 -8.86
N ILE A 652 18.68 20.63 -8.36
CA ILE A 652 18.32 21.89 -8.98
C ILE A 652 19.15 22.00 -10.26
N ASP A 653 18.47 22.01 -11.41
CA ASP A 653 19.08 22.24 -12.71
C ASP A 653 18.71 23.62 -13.27
N GLN A 654 19.10 23.90 -14.51
CA GLN A 654 18.81 25.18 -15.17
C GLN A 654 17.32 25.40 -15.45
N ASN A 655 16.50 24.34 -15.45
CA ASN A 655 15.06 24.42 -15.69
C ASN A 655 14.29 24.91 -14.44
N TYR A 656 14.95 25.03 -13.29
CA TYR A 656 14.31 25.46 -12.05
C TYR A 656 14.06 26.97 -12.06
N SER A 657 12.78 27.34 -12.01
CA SER A 657 12.37 28.71 -11.72
C SER A 657 12.80 29.14 -10.30
N LYS A 658 12.75 30.44 -10.00
CA LYS A 658 13.02 30.93 -8.63
C LYS A 658 12.10 30.24 -7.60
N GLY A 659 10.82 30.04 -7.94
CA GLY A 659 9.86 29.33 -7.11
C GLY A 659 10.19 27.85 -6.94
N ASP A 660 10.65 27.18 -8.00
CA ASP A 660 11.03 25.75 -7.95
C ASP A 660 12.22 25.53 -7.01
N LYS A 661 13.18 26.47 -7.00
CA LYS A 661 14.34 26.42 -6.10
C LYS A 661 13.89 26.52 -4.64
N VAL A 662 13.04 27.49 -4.31
CA VAL A 662 12.50 27.66 -2.95
C VAL A 662 11.75 26.41 -2.51
N LEU A 663 10.90 25.87 -3.37
CA LEU A 663 10.14 24.66 -3.07
C LEU A 663 11.05 23.47 -2.80
N ALA A 664 12.03 23.24 -3.65
CA ALA A 664 12.92 22.09 -3.51
C ALA A 664 13.82 22.20 -2.27
N TRP A 665 14.30 23.41 -1.94
CA TRP A 665 14.98 23.69 -0.67
C TRP A 665 14.07 23.52 0.54
N SER A 666 12.80 23.92 0.44
CA SER A 666 11.84 23.75 1.54
C SER A 666 11.64 22.27 1.89
N VAL A 667 11.46 21.41 0.89
CA VAL A 667 11.31 19.95 1.08
C VAL A 667 12.57 19.34 1.68
N PHE A 668 13.74 19.79 1.23
CA PHE A 668 15.03 19.33 1.74
C PHE A 668 15.22 19.73 3.21
N LEU A 669 15.05 21.01 3.54
CA LEU A 669 15.16 21.51 4.91
C LEU A 669 14.13 20.87 5.83
N TRP A 670 12.91 20.63 5.35
CA TRP A 670 11.86 19.95 6.10
C TRP A 670 12.17 18.47 6.35
N SER A 671 12.41 17.69 5.29
CA SER A 671 12.57 16.24 5.41
C SER A 671 13.93 15.86 6.02
N PHE A 672 15.01 16.44 5.51
CA PHE A 672 16.36 16.09 5.93
C PHE A 672 16.83 16.93 7.10
N GLY A 673 16.68 18.25 7.05
CA GLY A 673 17.10 19.15 8.14
C GLY A 673 16.28 18.94 9.41
N TYR A 674 14.99 19.25 9.36
CA TYR A 674 14.11 19.17 10.51
C TYR A 674 13.73 17.71 10.87
N GLY A 675 13.26 16.93 9.91
CA GLY A 675 12.79 15.56 10.15
C GLY A 675 13.91 14.60 10.56
N PHE A 676 14.97 14.50 9.76
CA PHE A 676 16.05 13.56 10.03
C PHE A 676 17.14 14.11 10.97
N CYS A 677 17.75 15.26 10.69
CA CYS A 677 18.87 15.75 11.51
C CYS A 677 18.41 16.18 12.91
N LEU A 678 17.36 16.99 13.02
CA LEU A 678 16.89 17.48 14.33
C LEU A 678 16.02 16.44 15.06
N CYS A 679 14.91 16.01 14.45
CA CYS A 679 13.89 15.18 15.10
C CYS A 679 14.23 13.70 15.21
N PHE A 680 15.26 13.20 14.53
CA PHE A 680 15.70 11.81 14.61
C PHE A 680 17.13 11.70 15.13
N LEU A 681 18.14 12.17 14.40
CA LEU A 681 19.54 12.08 14.83
C LEU A 681 19.82 12.88 16.10
N GLY A 682 19.35 14.13 16.18
CA GLY A 682 19.52 14.97 17.36
C GLY A 682 18.93 14.33 18.61
N ILE A 683 17.74 13.72 18.48
CA ILE A 683 17.08 12.99 19.57
C ILE A 683 17.83 11.71 19.92
N ILE A 684 18.34 10.95 18.94
CA ILE A 684 19.15 9.75 19.21
C ILE A 684 20.42 10.12 19.97
N ILE A 685 21.13 11.17 19.54
CA ILE A 685 22.37 11.64 20.18
C ILE A 685 22.06 12.10 21.60
N TRP A 686 21.00 12.89 21.80
CA TRP A 686 20.59 13.32 23.13
C TRP A 686 20.21 12.12 24.01
N ASN A 687 19.36 11.22 23.51
CA ASN A 687 18.92 10.04 24.25
C ASN A 687 20.08 9.08 24.60
N ALA A 688 21.15 9.06 23.80
CA ALA A 688 22.36 8.29 24.09
C ALA A 688 23.18 8.88 25.23
N ILE A 689 23.18 10.22 25.40
CA ILE A 689 23.85 10.92 26.50
C ILE A 689 22.98 10.86 27.77
N TYR A 690 21.68 11.13 27.62
CA TYR A 690 20.71 11.15 28.71
C TYR A 690 19.41 10.46 28.23
N PRO A 691 19.13 9.22 28.70
CA PRO A 691 17.94 8.50 28.29
C PRO A 691 16.65 9.27 28.61
N TRP A 692 15.85 9.52 27.57
CA TRP A 692 14.63 10.31 27.69
C TRP A 692 13.55 9.55 28.46
N PRO A 693 12.94 10.18 29.48
CA PRO A 693 11.78 9.61 30.15
C PRO A 693 10.55 9.59 29.22
N ALA A 694 9.57 8.74 29.53
CA ALA A 694 8.40 8.51 28.68
C ALA A 694 7.62 9.79 28.32
N HIS A 695 7.55 10.77 29.22
CA HIS A 695 6.85 12.03 28.97
C HIS A 695 7.54 12.90 27.91
N TRP A 696 8.88 12.84 27.75
CA TRP A 696 9.58 13.57 26.69
C TRP A 696 9.26 13.01 25.31
N TRP A 697 9.13 11.69 25.21
CA TRP A 697 8.63 11.05 24.00
C TRP A 697 7.22 11.53 23.66
N ALA A 698 6.35 11.66 24.66
CA ALA A 698 5.00 12.18 24.48
C ALA A 698 5.00 13.63 23.94
N ILE A 699 5.81 14.52 24.51
CA ILE A 699 5.99 15.91 24.03
C ILE A 699 6.52 15.92 22.59
N LYS A 700 7.52 15.08 22.30
CA LYS A 700 8.06 14.95 20.95
C LYS A 700 6.97 14.56 19.94
N PHE A 701 6.12 13.59 20.25
CA PHE A 701 5.05 13.20 19.32
C PHE A 701 3.94 14.25 19.24
N HIS A 702 3.65 14.97 20.33
CA HIS A 702 2.77 16.12 20.30
C HIS A 702 3.25 17.15 19.27
N ILE A 703 4.53 17.53 19.34
CA ILE A 703 5.09 18.55 18.45
C ILE A 703 5.20 18.02 17.00
N THR A 704 5.75 16.82 16.83
CA THR A 704 6.14 16.29 15.51
C THR A 704 5.02 15.58 14.75
N ALA A 705 3.99 15.05 15.44
CA ALA A 705 2.87 14.36 14.80
C ALA A 705 1.59 15.20 14.81
N LEU A 706 1.44 16.13 15.76
CA LEU A 706 0.22 16.94 15.89
C LEU A 706 0.46 18.43 15.58
N PHE A 707 1.18 19.15 16.43
CA PHE A 707 1.25 20.62 16.39
C PHE A 707 1.77 21.16 15.05
N ILE A 708 2.98 20.76 14.65
CA ILE A 708 3.58 21.30 13.42
C ILE A 708 2.84 20.79 12.18
N PRO A 709 2.50 19.49 12.07
CA PRO A 709 1.70 19.02 10.94
C PRO A 709 0.33 19.71 10.81
N CYS A 710 -0.32 20.12 11.92
CA CYS A 710 -1.55 20.91 11.86
C CYS A 710 -1.34 22.29 11.23
N ILE A 711 -0.25 22.98 11.58
CA ILE A 711 0.09 24.27 10.94
C ILE A 711 0.35 24.07 9.45
N VAL A 712 1.16 23.07 9.11
CA VAL A 712 1.47 22.72 7.72
C VAL A 712 0.21 22.33 6.95
N ALA A 713 -0.73 21.63 7.60
CA ALA A 713 -2.00 21.21 7.03
C ALA A 713 -2.87 22.41 6.62
N VAL A 714 -2.99 23.43 7.47
CA VAL A 714 -3.77 24.64 7.17
C VAL A 714 -3.19 25.36 5.94
N ILE A 715 -1.88 25.58 5.93
CA ILE A 715 -1.17 26.23 4.82
C ILE A 715 -1.30 25.41 3.53
N SER A 716 -1.08 24.10 3.63
CA SER A 716 -1.10 23.19 2.48
C SER A 716 -2.51 23.03 1.92
N THR A 717 -3.56 23.06 2.75
CA THR A 717 -4.94 22.98 2.28
C THR A 717 -5.23 24.14 1.32
N VAL A 718 -4.96 25.38 1.74
CA VAL A 718 -5.17 26.55 0.88
C VAL A 718 -4.28 26.48 -0.36
N TRP A 719 -2.99 26.18 -0.18
CA TRP A 719 -2.03 26.16 -1.27
C TRP A 719 -2.35 25.10 -2.33
N PHE A 720 -2.63 23.85 -1.94
CA PHE A 720 -2.96 22.77 -2.87
C PHE A 720 -4.36 22.90 -3.44
N SER A 721 -5.33 23.45 -2.71
CA SER A 721 -6.65 23.76 -3.27
C SER A 721 -6.55 24.77 -4.42
N ILE A 722 -5.80 25.84 -4.26
CA ILE A 722 -5.58 26.84 -5.33
C ILE A 722 -4.73 26.25 -6.45
N GLY A 723 -3.56 25.68 -6.11
CA GLY A 723 -2.60 25.14 -7.08
C GLY A 723 -3.19 24.02 -7.94
N GLY A 724 -3.88 23.06 -7.32
CA GLY A 724 -4.54 21.97 -8.01
C GLY A 724 -5.71 22.41 -8.87
N THR A 725 -6.54 23.36 -8.41
CA THR A 725 -7.66 23.89 -9.22
C THR A 725 -7.17 24.60 -10.47
N VAL A 726 -6.15 25.46 -10.34
CA VAL A 726 -5.56 26.19 -11.47
C VAL A 726 -4.91 25.22 -12.46
N ASP A 727 -4.18 24.23 -11.97
CA ASP A 727 -3.49 23.26 -12.82
C ASP A 727 -4.47 22.28 -13.49
N LEU A 728 -5.57 21.93 -12.83
CA LEU A 728 -6.68 21.17 -13.42
C LEU A 728 -7.37 21.94 -14.55
N HIS A 729 -7.58 23.26 -14.40
CA HIS A 729 -8.10 24.09 -15.48
C HIS A 729 -7.14 24.16 -16.67
N ARG A 730 -5.83 24.28 -16.41
CA ARG A 730 -4.80 24.23 -17.47
C ARG A 730 -4.73 22.88 -18.17
N LEU A 731 -4.96 21.78 -17.46
CA LEU A 731 -5.07 20.46 -18.05
C LEU A 731 -6.21 20.42 -19.08
N PHE A 732 -7.42 20.84 -18.72
CA PHE A 732 -8.55 20.87 -19.66
C PHE A 732 -8.28 21.76 -20.88
N LYS A 733 -7.67 22.93 -20.68
CA LYS A 733 -7.26 23.79 -21.79
C LYS A 733 -6.25 23.11 -22.72
N SER A 734 -5.26 22.42 -22.14
CA SER A 734 -4.22 21.72 -22.89
C SER A 734 -4.77 20.52 -23.67
N LEU A 735 -5.71 19.77 -23.07
CA LEU A 735 -6.43 18.68 -23.72
C LEU A 735 -7.28 19.18 -24.89
N ALA A 736 -7.96 20.32 -24.74
CA ALA A 736 -8.76 20.92 -25.80
C ALA A 736 -7.91 21.40 -26.99
N SER A 737 -6.69 21.88 -26.75
CA SER A 737 -5.78 22.39 -27.78
C SER A 737 -4.81 21.35 -28.33
N LYS A 738 -4.83 20.10 -27.83
CA LYS A 738 -3.86 19.07 -28.22
C LYS A 738 -4.10 18.62 -29.68
N HIS A 739 -3.04 18.43 -30.43
CA HIS A 739 -3.12 17.71 -31.72
C HIS A 739 -3.22 16.20 -31.44
N ASP A 740 -4.19 15.54 -32.05
CA ASP A 740 -4.43 14.11 -31.86
C ASP A 740 -3.51 13.29 -32.77
N ASP A 741 -2.53 12.62 -32.17
CA ASP A 741 -1.71 11.63 -32.86
C ASP A 741 -2.36 10.23 -32.72
N PHE A 742 -2.88 9.71 -33.82
CA PHE A 742 -3.50 8.38 -33.89
C PHE A 742 -2.49 7.25 -34.18
N SER A 743 -1.24 7.60 -34.48
CA SER A 743 -0.15 6.64 -34.66
C SER A 743 0.51 6.22 -33.35
N ASP A 744 0.37 7.04 -32.29
CA ASP A 744 0.81 6.68 -30.93
C ASP A 744 -0.12 5.61 -30.34
N ASP A 745 0.24 4.35 -30.55
CA ASP A 745 -0.38 3.15 -29.98
C ASP A 745 0.13 2.83 -28.56
N GLY A 746 0.90 3.76 -27.96
CA GLY A 746 1.57 3.59 -26.67
C GLY A 746 2.86 2.76 -26.74
N ARG A 747 3.26 2.27 -27.94
CA ARG A 747 4.55 1.63 -28.18
C ARG A 747 5.56 2.64 -28.72
N VAL A 748 6.83 2.27 -28.67
CA VAL A 748 7.91 3.02 -29.31
C VAL A 748 8.25 2.30 -30.60
N HIS A 749 8.09 2.96 -31.75
CA HIS A 749 8.63 2.48 -33.01
C HIS A 749 10.17 2.56 -32.95
N HIS A 750 10.86 1.48 -33.30
CA HIS A 750 12.29 1.56 -33.54
C HIS A 750 12.53 2.56 -34.67
N HIS A 751 13.25 3.65 -34.40
CA HIS A 751 14.01 4.29 -35.48
C HIS A 751 15.03 3.23 -35.92
N GLN A 752 14.84 2.70 -37.13
CA GLN A 752 15.69 1.68 -37.73
C GLN A 752 17.11 2.18 -38.04
N ASP A 753 17.41 3.45 -37.81
CA ASP A 753 18.69 4.07 -38.18
C ASP A 753 19.90 3.66 -37.30
N ASP A 754 19.69 2.97 -36.17
CA ASP A 754 20.79 2.56 -35.28
C ASP A 754 21.34 1.13 -35.54
N GLN A 755 20.81 0.42 -36.55
CA GLN A 755 21.34 -0.91 -36.94
C GLN A 755 22.48 -0.85 -37.96
N GLU A 756 22.78 0.31 -38.55
CA GLU A 756 23.85 0.48 -39.54
C GLU A 756 24.84 1.57 -39.15
N LYS A 757 25.66 1.33 -38.12
CA LYS A 757 27.02 1.88 -38.12
C LYS A 757 27.99 0.71 -38.21
N PRO A 758 28.62 0.49 -39.39
CA PRO A 758 29.69 -0.49 -39.48
C PRO A 758 30.78 -0.12 -38.48
N ALA A 759 31.35 -1.12 -37.83
CA ALA A 759 32.56 -0.95 -37.05
C ALA A 759 33.63 -0.32 -37.96
N ALA A 760 33.97 0.94 -37.71
CA ALA A 760 35.19 1.50 -38.24
C ALA A 760 36.35 0.69 -37.62
N LYS A 761 37.10 0.02 -38.49
CA LYS A 761 38.23 -0.84 -38.15
C LYS A 761 39.32 -0.08 -37.40
#